data_AF-A0A930XFZ3-F1
#
_entry.id   AF-A0A930XFZ3-F1
#
_cell.length_a   1.000
_cell.length_b   1.000
_cell.length_c   1.000
_cell.angle_alpha   90.00
_cell.angle_beta   90.00
_cell.angle_gamma   90.00
#
_symmetry.space_group_name_H-M   'P 1'
#
loop_
_entity.id
_entity.type
_entity.pdbx_description
1 polymer ?
#
loop_
_entity_poly.entity_id
_entity_poly.type
_entity_poly.pdbx_seq_one_letter_code
_entity_poly.pdbx_strand_id
1 'polypeptide(L)'
;MSAHANGGSPMAYPQRYHTLPTAVLSQAEQQDRCLKTSELQTLSNFFQEGAKRLEIAATLTQHANEIISAAANRIFYGGASMAYLEPPPNRENLPGYTLPPRLAPSRRPKERLNLQMSSYGNPLRGLLEWMQTQFSQDRDPLPDGFRPINVRRYGSVRMRRSMRDISWFLRYVTYAIVAGDSSILRVNAQGLRGVIPEDVTEATVVAIREMRWRSLSYFKSDPEAVAIIQQPFDDLIAAYLVEKPTPRLRQGISIHQQGLELPESYTLTASRHRFVMKPQLAETEKQAVIQAAYRQVFERDIPREYGVRLAELESRFRSGEYSTKEFVRQLGKSRLYRDLFYEPYTLTRVIELAMRHFLGRGLESLSEFQDYFDVISEGGLPALIDALVDSVEYSDCFGEETVPYLRGLGQEAQTCQNWSPQFRLFKFSAPVHKAPQFVTCFGDYRKPLPNQHVYGASNDPLEIQFGAIFPPKDGPTEDHPALCGRDYRRILIHCSATNGETDGAPWGRVPGSEQLVIRMTSTTSWHAGSAAHPNVNLDRHSPDAVIQAAYRQVFGRDLLSGQHLTSAESHLKSGEITVREFVRQLAKSRVFRSLYWDNLYITKAIEYIHRRLLGRPTYGREEMGRYYDLCAKRGFYDLIDALIDSDEYLQAFGEDTVPYERYITPRALSLRAHHPLERMASLAQGERVYERGWIQSALQRMHHYGMAQGAIYSAGGHEPNGDHRSTRPEPSHAVESHPEPAPQYRAEPPTGLSPADHAGSQEHQETQILETEASLPS
;
A
#
# COMPACT_ATOMS: atom_id res chain seq x y z
N MET A 1 14.85 -8.35 -16.24
CA MET A 1 15.21 -8.29 -14.80
C MET A 1 14.06 -8.88 -14.01
N SER A 2 14.33 -9.70 -13.00
CA SER A 2 13.33 -10.19 -12.05
C SER A 2 13.09 -9.17 -10.95
N ALA A 3 11.83 -8.79 -10.71
CA ALA A 3 11.48 -7.89 -9.61
C ALA A 3 11.46 -8.67 -8.29
N HIS A 4 12.52 -8.55 -7.48
CA HIS A 4 12.66 -9.30 -6.24
C HIS A 4 11.92 -8.66 -5.04
N ALA A 5 11.89 -7.33 -4.98
CA ALA A 5 11.23 -6.56 -3.93
C ALA A 5 9.96 -5.86 -4.44
N ASN A 6 9.02 -5.62 -3.52
CA ASN A 6 7.79 -4.89 -3.76
C ASN A 6 7.50 -4.00 -2.53
N GLY A 7 7.20 -2.72 -2.72
CA GLY A 7 6.76 -1.85 -1.62
C GLY A 7 5.36 -2.21 -1.09
N GLY A 8 4.61 -3.02 -1.83
CA GLY A 8 3.20 -3.34 -1.63
C GLY A 8 2.34 -2.78 -2.77
N SER A 9 1.06 -3.12 -2.78
CA SER A 9 0.10 -2.66 -3.78
C SER A 9 -1.14 -2.08 -3.09
N PRO A 10 -1.05 -0.86 -2.53
CA PRO A 10 -2.16 -0.22 -1.84
C PRO A 10 -3.30 0.03 -2.83
N MET A 11 -4.55 -0.19 -2.38
CA MET A 11 -5.72 -0.02 -3.21
C MET A 11 -5.98 1.46 -3.47
N ALA A 12 -5.70 1.90 -4.70
CA ALA A 12 -5.89 3.28 -5.14
C ALA A 12 -7.08 3.36 -6.10
N TYR A 13 -8.03 4.26 -5.80
CA TYR A 13 -9.19 4.53 -6.64
C TYR A 13 -8.96 5.85 -7.40
N PRO A 14 -8.72 5.83 -8.73
CA PRO A 14 -8.63 7.06 -9.51
C PRO A 14 -10.02 7.72 -9.59
N GLN A 15 -10.08 9.03 -9.31
CA GLN A 15 -11.32 9.80 -9.32
C GLN A 15 -11.84 9.94 -10.75
N ARG A 16 -13.02 9.36 -11.03
CA ARG A 16 -13.56 9.22 -12.40
C ARG A 16 -14.45 10.38 -12.85
N TYR A 17 -15.14 10.99 -11.89
CA TYR A 17 -16.06 12.13 -12.02
C TYR A 17 -16.42 12.58 -10.59
N HIS A 18 -17.11 13.71 -10.48
CA HIS A 18 -17.78 14.16 -9.26
C HIS A 18 -19.29 13.98 -9.40
N THR A 19 -19.96 13.81 -8.26
CA THR A 19 -21.39 14.14 -8.09
C THR A 19 -21.48 15.45 -7.30
N LEU A 20 -22.58 16.18 -7.43
CA LEU A 20 -22.81 17.42 -6.68
C LEU A 20 -22.62 17.21 -5.16
N PRO A 21 -23.17 16.15 -4.52
CA PRO A 21 -22.90 15.88 -3.12
C PRO A 21 -21.43 15.64 -2.79
N THR A 22 -20.72 14.83 -3.58
CA THR A 22 -19.28 14.56 -3.33
C THR A 22 -18.39 15.79 -3.51
N ALA A 23 -18.74 16.72 -4.40
CA ALA A 23 -17.99 17.97 -4.58
C ALA A 23 -18.14 18.90 -3.36
N VAL A 24 -19.39 19.12 -2.92
CA VAL A 24 -19.70 19.94 -1.73
C VAL A 24 -19.09 19.34 -0.46
N LEU A 25 -19.21 18.01 -0.27
CA LEU A 25 -18.63 17.32 0.89
C LEU A 25 -17.10 17.39 0.90
N SER A 26 -16.43 17.12 -0.22
CA SER A 26 -14.96 17.16 -0.24
C SER A 26 -14.39 18.58 -0.10
N GLN A 27 -15.13 19.63 -0.48
CA GLN A 27 -14.73 21.01 -0.21
C GLN A 27 -14.74 21.36 1.29
N ALA A 28 -15.64 20.75 2.09
CA ALA A 28 -15.65 20.91 3.54
C ALA A 28 -14.61 20.01 4.24
N GLU A 29 -14.47 18.76 3.78
CA GLU A 29 -13.43 17.80 4.17
C GLU A 29 -12.01 18.39 4.02
N GLN A 30 -11.66 18.91 2.83
CA GLN A 30 -10.35 19.54 2.56
C GLN A 30 -10.06 20.79 3.41
N GLN A 31 -11.04 21.26 4.20
CA GLN A 31 -10.95 22.40 5.09
C GLN A 31 -11.21 22.03 6.57
N ASP A 32 -11.32 20.73 6.89
CA ASP A 32 -11.57 20.16 8.23
C ASP A 32 -12.71 20.81 9.01
N ARG A 33 -13.70 21.33 8.28
CA ARG A 33 -14.79 22.15 8.80
C ARG A 33 -16.14 21.46 8.65
N CYS A 34 -17.08 21.89 9.48
CA CYS A 34 -18.48 21.56 9.26
C CYS A 34 -18.98 22.23 7.95
N LEU A 35 -20.04 21.64 7.37
CA LEU A 35 -20.76 22.23 6.25
C LEU A 35 -21.41 23.55 6.66
N LYS A 36 -21.37 24.53 5.76
CA LYS A 36 -22.06 25.82 5.93
C LYS A 36 -23.55 25.65 5.65
N THR A 37 -24.38 26.55 6.19
CA THR A 37 -25.83 26.55 5.94
C THR A 37 -26.17 26.60 4.44
N SER A 38 -25.41 27.35 3.65
CA SER A 38 -25.55 27.42 2.19
C SER A 38 -25.21 26.10 1.48
N GLU A 39 -24.20 25.37 1.97
CA GLU A 39 -23.81 24.07 1.42
C GLU A 39 -24.85 22.99 1.77
N LEU A 40 -25.40 23.03 2.99
CA LEU A 40 -26.53 22.20 3.41
C LEU A 40 -27.80 22.50 2.60
N GLN A 41 -28.05 23.77 2.25
CA GLN A 41 -29.14 24.16 1.36
C GLN A 41 -28.93 23.61 -0.05
N THR A 42 -27.73 23.74 -0.64
CA THR A 42 -27.39 23.14 -1.95
C THR A 42 -27.60 21.62 -1.97
N LEU A 43 -27.20 20.92 -0.91
CA LEU A 43 -27.47 19.48 -0.76
C LEU A 43 -28.96 19.19 -0.64
N SER A 44 -29.70 19.95 0.17
CA SER A 44 -31.15 19.78 0.37
C SER A 44 -31.91 19.94 -0.95
N ASN A 45 -31.61 20.99 -1.73
CA ASN A 45 -32.24 21.26 -3.02
C ASN A 45 -31.98 20.10 -3.99
N PHE A 46 -30.73 19.64 -4.11
CA PHE A 46 -30.38 18.49 -4.97
C PHE A 46 -31.17 17.21 -4.60
N PHE A 47 -31.34 16.92 -3.31
CA PHE A 47 -32.13 15.75 -2.89
C PHE A 47 -33.64 15.92 -3.10
N GLN A 48 -34.18 17.15 -2.99
CA GLN A 48 -35.58 17.45 -3.32
C GLN A 48 -35.85 17.29 -4.82
N GLU A 49 -34.94 17.73 -5.68
CA GLU A 49 -34.99 17.53 -7.14
C GLU A 49 -34.79 16.06 -7.57
N GLY A 50 -34.31 15.18 -6.68
CA GLY A 50 -33.89 13.83 -7.01
C GLY A 50 -34.96 12.99 -7.72
N ALA A 51 -36.23 13.15 -7.35
CA ALA A 51 -37.35 12.48 -8.01
C ALA A 51 -37.49 12.89 -9.49
N LYS A 52 -37.47 14.20 -9.79
CA LYS A 52 -37.54 14.74 -11.16
C LYS A 52 -36.34 14.27 -11.99
N ARG A 53 -35.13 14.29 -11.41
CA ARG A 53 -33.89 13.83 -12.08
C ARG A 53 -33.97 12.34 -12.48
N LEU A 54 -34.60 11.50 -11.65
CA LEU A 54 -34.84 10.09 -11.96
C LEU A 54 -35.94 9.88 -13.01
N GLU A 55 -37.03 10.65 -12.97
CA GLU A 55 -38.11 10.61 -13.97
C GLU A 55 -37.62 11.02 -15.36
N ILE A 56 -36.82 12.09 -15.44
CA ILE A 56 -36.13 12.52 -16.66
C ILE A 56 -35.25 11.40 -17.20
N ALA A 57 -34.37 10.83 -16.37
CA ALA A 57 -33.47 9.76 -16.79
C ALA A 57 -34.22 8.49 -17.23
N ALA A 58 -35.34 8.15 -16.59
CA ALA A 58 -36.20 7.02 -16.96
C ALA A 58 -36.85 7.23 -18.34
N THR A 59 -37.44 8.40 -18.57
CA THR A 59 -38.09 8.75 -19.85
C THR A 59 -37.08 8.79 -21.00
N LEU A 60 -35.92 9.41 -20.81
CA LEU A 60 -34.84 9.42 -21.81
C LEU A 60 -34.29 8.01 -22.08
N THR A 61 -34.27 7.14 -21.07
CA THR A 61 -33.89 5.71 -21.25
C THR A 61 -34.97 4.92 -22.01
N GLN A 62 -36.25 5.18 -21.75
CA GLN A 62 -37.37 4.55 -22.43
C GLN A 62 -37.39 4.90 -23.92
N HIS A 63 -37.24 6.18 -24.25
CA HIS A 63 -37.26 6.69 -25.62
C HIS A 63 -35.87 6.76 -26.28
N ALA A 64 -34.84 6.11 -25.70
CA ALA A 64 -33.46 6.18 -26.15
C ALA A 64 -33.29 5.78 -27.64
N ASN A 65 -34.00 4.74 -28.10
CA ASN A 65 -33.96 4.31 -29.50
C ASN A 65 -34.46 5.41 -30.46
N GLU A 66 -35.50 6.16 -30.08
CA GLU A 66 -36.02 7.26 -30.88
C GLU A 66 -35.03 8.42 -30.93
N ILE A 67 -34.48 8.82 -29.77
CA ILE A 67 -33.50 9.91 -29.63
C ILE A 67 -32.25 9.61 -30.47
N ILE A 68 -31.70 8.39 -30.37
CA ILE A 68 -30.56 7.92 -31.16
C ILE A 68 -30.92 7.88 -32.66
N SER A 69 -32.13 7.43 -33.02
CA SER A 69 -32.55 7.38 -34.43
C SER A 69 -32.71 8.76 -35.07
N ALA A 70 -33.24 9.75 -34.33
CA ALA A 70 -33.39 11.12 -34.81
C ALA A 70 -32.03 11.73 -35.10
N ALA A 71 -31.10 11.64 -34.14
CA ALA A 71 -29.73 12.12 -34.28
C ALA A 71 -28.96 11.41 -35.40
N ALA A 72 -29.11 10.10 -35.53
CA ALA A 72 -28.50 9.34 -36.60
C ALA A 72 -29.06 9.74 -37.98
N ASN A 73 -30.38 9.95 -38.12
CA ASN A 73 -31.00 10.36 -39.38
C ASN A 73 -30.71 11.82 -39.75
N ARG A 74 -30.37 12.68 -38.78
CA ARG A 74 -29.88 14.05 -39.01
C ARG A 74 -28.52 14.06 -39.71
N ILE A 75 -27.68 13.03 -39.53
CA ILE A 75 -26.30 13.00 -40.08
C ILE A 75 -26.02 11.89 -41.10
N PHE A 76 -26.82 10.82 -41.15
CA PHE A 76 -26.63 9.68 -42.05
C PHE A 76 -27.71 9.59 -43.13
N TYR A 77 -27.31 9.19 -44.35
CA TYR A 77 -28.26 8.93 -45.45
C TYR A 77 -27.89 7.68 -46.28
N GLY A 78 -28.87 7.13 -47.00
CA GLY A 78 -28.67 6.02 -47.94
C GLY A 78 -28.68 4.60 -47.35
N GLY A 79 -29.08 4.42 -46.09
CA GLY A 79 -29.23 3.13 -45.43
C GLY A 79 -29.76 3.24 -43.99
N ALA A 80 -30.21 2.13 -43.41
CA ALA A 80 -30.76 2.10 -42.05
C ALA A 80 -29.63 2.18 -40.99
N SER A 81 -29.50 3.34 -40.35
CA SER A 81 -28.50 3.63 -39.30
C SER A 81 -28.66 2.72 -38.07
N MET A 82 -29.89 2.57 -37.58
CA MET A 82 -30.22 1.77 -36.38
C MET A 82 -29.87 0.28 -36.50
N ALA A 83 -29.68 -0.26 -37.71
CA ALA A 83 -29.24 -1.64 -37.91
C ALA A 83 -27.79 -1.90 -37.44
N TYR A 84 -27.03 -0.83 -37.17
CA TYR A 84 -25.66 -0.88 -36.65
C TYR A 84 -25.56 -0.49 -35.17
N LEU A 85 -26.68 -0.32 -34.46
CA LEU A 85 -26.68 -0.10 -33.01
C LEU A 85 -26.52 -1.45 -32.30
N GLU A 86 -25.34 -1.73 -31.76
CA GLU A 86 -25.12 -2.90 -30.91
C GLU A 86 -25.88 -2.72 -29.58
N PRO A 87 -26.72 -3.68 -29.15
CA PRO A 87 -27.46 -3.56 -27.91
C PRO A 87 -26.49 -3.58 -26.70
N PRO A 88 -26.83 -2.90 -25.59
CA PRO A 88 -26.00 -2.98 -24.38
C PRO A 88 -25.92 -4.44 -23.90
N PRO A 89 -24.74 -4.92 -23.44
CA PRO A 89 -24.58 -6.30 -23.00
C PRO A 89 -25.54 -6.61 -21.84
N ASN A 90 -26.13 -7.82 -21.86
CA ASN A 90 -27.09 -8.24 -20.84
C ASN A 90 -26.48 -8.14 -19.43
N ARG A 91 -27.14 -7.37 -18.55
CA ARG A 91 -26.70 -7.13 -17.17
C ARG A 91 -26.72 -8.39 -16.29
N GLU A 92 -27.40 -9.44 -16.77
CA GLU A 92 -27.60 -10.74 -16.11
C GLU A 92 -26.28 -11.46 -15.76
N ASN A 93 -25.17 -11.12 -16.44
CA ASN A 93 -23.85 -11.73 -16.23
C ASN A 93 -22.88 -10.87 -15.40
N LEU A 94 -23.32 -9.78 -14.75
CA LEU A 94 -22.47 -9.04 -13.81
C LEU A 94 -22.62 -9.56 -12.36
N PRO A 95 -21.53 -9.92 -11.67
CA PRO A 95 -21.59 -10.32 -10.27
C PRO A 95 -22.11 -9.15 -9.40
N GLY A 96 -23.09 -9.44 -8.55
CA GLY A 96 -23.72 -8.48 -7.65
C GLY A 96 -24.93 -7.72 -8.22
N TYR A 97 -25.37 -7.97 -9.46
CA TYR A 97 -26.54 -7.27 -10.04
C TYR A 97 -27.86 -7.99 -9.74
N THR A 98 -28.44 -7.75 -8.56
CA THR A 98 -29.81 -8.17 -8.23
C THR A 98 -30.84 -7.28 -8.94
N LEU A 99 -31.86 -7.91 -9.53
CA LEU A 99 -32.99 -7.19 -10.12
C LEU A 99 -33.81 -6.51 -9.01
N PRO A 100 -34.16 -5.21 -9.14
CA PRO A 100 -35.20 -4.62 -8.29
C PRO A 100 -36.55 -5.32 -8.56
N PRO A 101 -37.49 -5.33 -7.58
CA PRO A 101 -38.79 -5.94 -7.76
C PRO A 101 -39.52 -5.32 -8.96
N ARG A 102 -40.11 -6.19 -9.79
CA ARG A 102 -40.73 -5.79 -11.05
C ARG A 102 -41.95 -4.88 -10.83
N LEU A 103 -41.80 -3.60 -11.14
CA LEU A 103 -42.87 -2.91 -11.87
C LEU A 103 -43.13 -3.69 -13.18
N ALA A 104 -44.40 -3.76 -13.59
CA ALA A 104 -44.88 -4.75 -14.55
C ALA A 104 -44.08 -4.76 -15.86
N PRO A 105 -43.86 -5.93 -16.49
CA PRO A 105 -43.10 -6.01 -17.74
C PRO A 105 -43.87 -5.32 -18.87
N SER A 106 -43.53 -4.07 -19.14
CA SER A 106 -43.97 -3.34 -20.33
C SER A 106 -43.73 -4.23 -21.55
N ARG A 107 -44.81 -4.64 -22.22
CA ARG A 107 -44.75 -5.48 -23.44
C ARG A 107 -43.97 -4.72 -24.51
N ARG A 108 -42.65 -4.93 -24.59
CA ARG A 108 -41.85 -4.56 -25.76
C ARG A 108 -42.50 -5.25 -26.96
N PRO A 109 -43.03 -4.51 -27.95
CA PRO A 109 -43.58 -5.14 -29.13
C PRO A 109 -42.46 -5.96 -29.80
N LYS A 110 -42.72 -7.24 -30.09
CA LYS A 110 -41.88 -8.00 -31.04
C LYS A 110 -42.22 -7.61 -32.47
N GLU A 111 -42.35 -6.31 -32.72
CA GLU A 111 -42.32 -5.76 -34.06
C GLU A 111 -40.91 -5.95 -34.58
N ARG A 112 -40.73 -7.03 -35.35
CA ARG A 112 -39.83 -6.98 -36.48
C ARG A 112 -40.34 -5.86 -37.38
N LEU A 113 -39.80 -4.66 -37.17
CA LEU A 113 -39.90 -3.55 -38.09
C LEU A 113 -39.36 -4.03 -39.43
N ASN A 114 -40.28 -4.48 -40.28
CA ASN A 114 -40.04 -4.70 -41.70
C ASN A 114 -39.86 -3.32 -42.34
N LEU A 115 -38.70 -2.72 -42.06
CA LEU A 115 -38.11 -1.64 -42.85
C LEU A 115 -37.87 -2.23 -44.25
N GLN A 116 -38.93 -2.17 -45.05
CA GLN A 116 -38.99 -2.62 -46.43
C GLN A 116 -37.78 -2.03 -47.14
N MET A 117 -36.86 -2.88 -47.59
CA MET A 117 -35.54 -2.45 -48.05
C MET A 117 -35.65 -1.82 -49.44
N SER A 118 -36.19 -0.60 -49.47
CA SER A 118 -36.39 0.24 -50.64
C SER A 118 -35.07 0.41 -51.38
N SER A 119 -35.00 -0.16 -52.58
CA SER A 119 -33.80 -0.22 -53.40
C SER A 119 -33.47 1.14 -54.04
N TYR A 120 -33.06 2.10 -53.20
CA TYR A 120 -32.50 3.36 -53.64
C TYR A 120 -31.17 3.10 -54.36
N GLY A 121 -31.25 3.05 -55.69
CA GLY A 121 -30.12 2.84 -56.59
C GLY A 121 -29.36 4.11 -56.97
N ASN A 122 -29.86 5.29 -56.60
CA ASN A 122 -29.29 6.58 -57.01
C ASN A 122 -29.01 7.49 -55.79
N PRO A 123 -27.75 7.80 -55.44
CA PRO A 123 -27.41 8.53 -54.21
C PRO A 123 -27.87 9.98 -54.20
N LEU A 124 -27.99 10.63 -55.38
CA LEU A 124 -28.49 12.00 -55.49
C LEU A 124 -29.95 12.12 -55.03
N ARG A 125 -30.79 11.13 -55.36
CA ARG A 125 -32.19 11.09 -54.93
C ARG A 125 -32.31 10.91 -53.41
N GLY A 126 -31.51 10.03 -52.83
CA GLY A 126 -31.48 9.83 -51.37
C GLY A 126 -30.96 11.05 -50.59
N LEU A 127 -30.09 11.86 -51.20
CA LEU A 127 -29.66 13.15 -50.63
C LEU A 127 -30.78 14.21 -50.69
N LEU A 128 -31.53 14.28 -51.80
CA LEU A 128 -32.62 15.24 -51.98
C LEU A 128 -33.80 14.94 -51.05
N GLU A 129 -34.19 13.67 -50.93
CA GLU A 129 -35.21 13.23 -49.97
C GLU A 129 -34.76 13.46 -48.51
N TRP A 130 -33.48 13.23 -48.19
CA TRP A 130 -32.92 13.60 -46.88
C TRP A 130 -33.02 15.11 -46.63
N MET A 131 -32.62 15.96 -47.57
CA MET A 131 -32.70 17.42 -47.45
C MET A 131 -34.12 17.90 -47.17
N GLN A 132 -35.12 17.38 -47.87
CA GLN A 132 -36.53 17.73 -47.63
C GLN A 132 -36.96 17.43 -46.19
N THR A 133 -36.51 16.33 -45.59
CA THR A 133 -36.81 15.99 -44.18
C THR A 133 -36.02 16.81 -43.13
N GLN A 134 -35.04 17.62 -43.56
CA GLN A 134 -34.22 18.45 -42.66
C GLN A 134 -34.79 19.84 -42.40
N PHE A 135 -35.64 20.37 -43.28
CA PHE A 135 -36.27 21.68 -43.14
C PHE A 135 -37.56 21.57 -42.31
N SER A 136 -37.52 22.04 -41.07
CA SER A 136 -38.67 22.15 -40.16
C SER A 136 -38.42 23.30 -39.19
N GLN A 137 -39.44 24.11 -38.90
CA GLN A 137 -39.27 25.43 -38.27
C GLN A 137 -38.73 25.41 -36.82
N ASP A 138 -38.86 24.28 -36.11
CA ASP A 138 -38.49 24.11 -34.70
C ASP A 138 -37.03 23.64 -34.45
N ARG A 139 -36.21 23.40 -35.49
CA ARG A 139 -34.87 22.76 -35.33
C ARG A 139 -33.69 23.74 -35.41
N ASP A 140 -32.61 23.43 -34.67
CA ASP A 140 -31.29 24.04 -34.85
C ASP A 140 -30.83 23.93 -36.33
N PRO A 141 -30.36 25.02 -36.97
CA PRO A 141 -29.88 24.97 -38.35
C PRO A 141 -28.62 24.11 -38.49
N LEU A 142 -28.43 23.52 -39.67
CA LEU A 142 -27.20 22.83 -40.03
C LEU A 142 -26.07 23.86 -40.23
N PRO A 143 -24.81 23.54 -39.89
CA PRO A 143 -23.67 24.39 -40.22
C PRO A 143 -23.52 24.62 -41.73
N ASP A 144 -23.02 25.79 -42.11
CA ASP A 144 -22.77 26.12 -43.51
C ASP A 144 -21.76 25.14 -44.13
N GLY A 145 -22.10 24.57 -45.30
CA GLY A 145 -21.27 23.59 -45.99
C GLY A 145 -21.33 22.16 -45.43
N PHE A 146 -22.12 21.87 -44.39
CA PHE A 146 -22.24 20.56 -43.77
C PHE A 146 -22.52 19.42 -44.77
N ARG A 147 -21.81 18.30 -44.62
CA ARG A 147 -21.90 17.13 -45.52
C ARG A 147 -22.41 15.90 -44.76
N PRO A 148 -23.62 15.38 -45.05
CA PRO A 148 -24.11 14.18 -44.41
C PRO A 148 -23.30 12.94 -44.86
N ILE A 149 -23.24 11.93 -43.99
CA ILE A 149 -22.41 10.75 -44.16
C ILE A 149 -23.21 9.63 -44.85
N ASN A 150 -22.70 9.10 -45.96
CA ASN A 150 -23.36 8.02 -46.69
C ASN A 150 -23.11 6.65 -46.03
N VAL A 151 -24.17 5.98 -45.56
CA VAL A 151 -24.10 4.72 -44.81
C VAL A 151 -23.31 3.64 -45.57
N ARG A 152 -23.54 3.50 -46.89
CA ARG A 152 -22.89 2.47 -47.72
C ARG A 152 -21.41 2.75 -47.92
N ARG A 153 -21.00 4.02 -48.06
CA ARG A 153 -19.59 4.42 -48.23
C ARG A 153 -18.81 4.45 -46.92
N TYR A 154 -19.47 4.64 -45.77
CA TYR A 154 -18.81 4.75 -44.47
C TYR A 154 -18.34 3.40 -43.89
N GLY A 155 -19.06 2.32 -44.20
CA GLY A 155 -18.66 0.94 -43.86
C GLY A 155 -19.06 0.49 -42.44
N SER A 156 -19.32 -0.80 -42.29
CA SER A 156 -20.00 -1.38 -41.11
C SER A 156 -19.20 -1.28 -39.79
N VAL A 157 -17.87 -1.15 -39.84
CA VAL A 157 -17.04 -1.00 -38.63
C VAL A 157 -17.04 0.44 -38.14
N ARG A 158 -16.96 1.44 -39.03
CA ARG A 158 -17.04 2.85 -38.65
C ARG A 158 -18.46 3.20 -38.19
N MET A 159 -19.46 2.73 -38.92
CA MET A 159 -20.87 2.95 -38.58
C MET A 159 -21.25 2.41 -37.19
N ARG A 160 -20.79 1.21 -36.82
CA ARG A 160 -21.01 0.66 -35.47
C ARG A 160 -20.35 1.49 -34.37
N ARG A 161 -19.15 2.05 -34.62
CA ARG A 161 -18.51 3.00 -33.68
C ARG A 161 -19.39 4.25 -33.51
N SER A 162 -19.79 4.91 -34.60
CA SER A 162 -20.65 6.11 -34.51
C SER A 162 -21.98 5.84 -33.79
N MET A 163 -22.67 4.74 -34.09
CA MET A 163 -23.94 4.40 -33.42
C MET A 163 -23.74 4.08 -31.93
N ARG A 164 -22.66 3.38 -31.57
CA ARG A 164 -22.23 3.17 -30.19
C ARG A 164 -21.93 4.49 -29.48
N ASP A 165 -21.25 5.41 -30.14
CA ASP A 165 -20.78 6.66 -29.54
C ASP A 165 -21.95 7.64 -29.32
N ILE A 166 -22.90 7.74 -30.26
CA ILE A 166 -24.19 8.44 -30.07
C ILE A 166 -24.94 7.86 -28.86
N SER A 167 -25.00 6.52 -28.73
CA SER A 167 -25.61 5.86 -27.56
C SER A 167 -24.85 6.14 -26.25
N TRP A 168 -23.52 6.23 -26.28
CA TRP A 168 -22.69 6.57 -25.12
C TRP A 168 -22.89 8.01 -24.66
N PHE A 169 -23.00 8.98 -25.59
CA PHE A 169 -23.31 10.38 -25.26
C PHE A 169 -24.65 10.50 -24.53
N LEU A 170 -25.74 9.93 -25.07
CA LEU A 170 -27.04 9.95 -24.40
C LEU A 170 -26.98 9.29 -23.02
N ARG A 171 -26.28 8.16 -22.89
CA ARG A 171 -26.10 7.47 -21.61
C ARG A 171 -25.34 8.33 -20.60
N TYR A 172 -24.23 8.96 -20.98
CA TYR A 172 -23.49 9.84 -20.08
C TYR A 172 -24.27 11.12 -19.72
N VAL A 173 -25.12 11.63 -20.61
CA VAL A 173 -26.06 12.72 -20.28
C VAL A 173 -27.05 12.26 -19.20
N THR A 174 -27.66 11.08 -19.32
CA THR A 174 -28.53 10.55 -18.25
C THR A 174 -27.78 10.33 -16.93
N TYR A 175 -26.48 10.00 -16.97
CA TYR A 175 -25.67 9.86 -15.77
C TYR A 175 -25.35 11.23 -15.12
N ALA A 176 -25.06 12.26 -15.92
CA ALA A 176 -24.82 13.63 -15.43
C ALA A 176 -26.08 14.24 -14.78
N ILE A 177 -27.26 14.04 -15.39
CA ILE A 177 -28.56 14.48 -14.86
C ILE A 177 -28.80 13.93 -13.44
N VAL A 178 -28.50 12.64 -13.23
CA VAL A 178 -28.65 11.95 -11.94
C VAL A 178 -27.51 12.29 -10.96
N ALA A 179 -26.29 12.52 -11.44
CA ALA A 179 -25.14 12.91 -10.61
C ALA A 179 -25.19 14.36 -10.10
N GLY A 180 -25.98 15.23 -10.75
CA GLY A 180 -26.06 16.66 -10.45
C GLY A 180 -24.86 17.48 -10.95
N ASP A 181 -23.96 16.88 -11.72
CA ASP A 181 -22.72 17.50 -12.20
C ASP A 181 -22.31 16.95 -13.58
N SER A 182 -21.69 17.80 -14.40
CA SER A 182 -21.29 17.50 -15.78
C SER A 182 -19.82 17.08 -15.92
N SER A 183 -19.05 16.92 -14.84
CA SER A 183 -17.65 16.45 -14.92
C SER A 183 -17.50 15.12 -15.67
N ILE A 184 -18.45 14.19 -15.53
CA ILE A 184 -18.45 12.93 -16.31
C ILE A 184 -18.49 13.15 -17.83
N LEU A 185 -19.17 14.21 -18.29
CA LEU A 185 -19.21 14.60 -19.70
C LEU A 185 -17.89 15.26 -20.10
N ARG A 186 -17.47 16.28 -19.33
CA ARG A 186 -16.24 17.05 -19.59
C ARG A 186 -15.02 16.14 -19.71
N VAL A 187 -14.81 15.26 -18.74
CA VAL A 187 -13.62 14.39 -18.64
C VAL A 187 -13.54 13.35 -19.77
N ASN A 188 -14.67 12.93 -20.34
CA ASN A 188 -14.74 11.93 -21.40
C ASN A 188 -14.92 12.51 -22.81
N ALA A 189 -15.34 13.77 -22.95
CA ALA A 189 -15.57 14.43 -24.23
C ALA A 189 -14.46 15.45 -24.60
N GLN A 190 -13.86 16.13 -23.61
CA GLN A 190 -12.79 17.10 -23.84
C GLN A 190 -11.57 16.42 -24.47
N GLY A 191 -11.13 16.92 -25.62
CA GLY A 191 -10.00 16.36 -26.35
C GLY A 191 -10.28 15.11 -27.18
N LEU A 192 -11.56 14.77 -27.42
CA LEU A 192 -11.90 13.87 -28.54
C LEU A 192 -11.70 14.58 -29.90
N ARG A 193 -11.92 15.90 -29.95
CA ARG A 193 -11.58 16.74 -31.10
C ARG A 193 -10.07 16.79 -31.32
N GLY A 194 -9.64 16.60 -32.57
CA GLY A 194 -8.23 16.39 -32.94
C GLY A 194 -7.77 14.93 -32.85
N VAL A 195 -8.52 14.04 -32.17
CA VAL A 195 -8.37 12.57 -32.28
C VAL A 195 -9.33 12.00 -33.34
N ILE A 196 -10.48 12.66 -33.50
CA ILE A 196 -11.51 12.37 -34.51
C ILE A 196 -11.35 13.34 -35.70
N PRO A 197 -11.55 12.91 -36.96
CA PRO A 197 -11.55 13.80 -38.13
C PRO A 197 -12.65 14.87 -38.05
N GLU A 198 -12.36 16.10 -38.48
CA GLU A 198 -13.29 17.23 -38.30
C GLU A 198 -14.63 17.07 -39.04
N ASP A 199 -14.67 16.35 -40.17
CA ASP A 199 -15.91 15.98 -40.87
C ASP A 199 -16.82 15.07 -40.02
N VAL A 200 -16.24 14.34 -39.06
CA VAL A 200 -16.96 13.56 -38.05
C VAL A 200 -17.19 14.37 -36.76
N THR A 201 -16.31 15.32 -36.42
CA THR A 201 -16.53 16.28 -35.32
C THR A 201 -17.80 17.11 -35.55
N GLU A 202 -17.93 17.75 -36.71
CA GLU A 202 -19.10 18.57 -37.08
C GLU A 202 -20.39 17.74 -37.03
N ALA A 203 -20.38 16.55 -37.65
CA ALA A 203 -21.51 15.62 -37.62
C ALA A 203 -21.87 15.21 -36.18
N THR A 204 -20.88 15.00 -35.31
CA THR A 204 -21.13 14.64 -33.91
C THR A 204 -21.79 15.80 -33.14
N VAL A 205 -21.36 17.04 -33.37
CA VAL A 205 -22.02 18.24 -32.78
C VAL A 205 -23.46 18.39 -33.27
N VAL A 206 -23.72 18.19 -34.57
CA VAL A 206 -25.08 18.20 -35.14
C VAL A 206 -25.95 17.09 -34.54
N ALA A 207 -25.40 15.88 -34.37
CA ALA A 207 -26.12 14.77 -33.74
C ALA A 207 -26.45 15.05 -32.27
N ILE A 208 -25.54 15.64 -31.49
CA ILE A 208 -25.79 16.00 -30.09
C ILE A 208 -26.86 17.11 -29.98
N ARG A 209 -26.88 18.09 -30.90
CA ARG A 209 -27.96 19.10 -30.98
C ARG A 209 -29.33 18.48 -31.29
N GLU A 210 -29.42 17.53 -32.22
CA GLU A 210 -30.69 16.82 -32.49
C GLU A 210 -31.10 15.92 -31.32
N MET A 211 -30.15 15.29 -30.60
CA MET A 211 -30.45 14.58 -29.35
C MET A 211 -31.00 15.51 -28.27
N ARG A 212 -30.42 16.70 -28.09
CA ARG A 212 -30.92 17.76 -27.19
C ARG A 212 -32.35 18.13 -27.57
N TRP A 213 -32.60 18.49 -28.83
CA TRP A 213 -33.92 18.85 -29.34
C TRP A 213 -34.97 17.75 -29.13
N ARG A 214 -34.66 16.50 -29.51
CA ARG A 214 -35.60 15.37 -29.33
C ARG A 214 -35.84 15.07 -27.84
N SER A 215 -34.82 15.19 -26.99
CA SER A 215 -34.96 15.02 -25.53
C SER A 215 -35.88 16.06 -24.91
N LEU A 216 -35.68 17.35 -25.25
CA LEU A 216 -36.54 18.45 -24.79
C LEU A 216 -37.97 18.34 -25.32
N SER A 217 -38.18 17.72 -26.48
CA SER A 217 -39.52 17.57 -27.08
C SER A 217 -40.51 16.77 -26.21
N TYR A 218 -40.03 15.88 -25.32
CA TYR A 218 -40.87 15.15 -24.37
C TYR A 218 -41.26 15.96 -23.13
N PHE A 219 -40.56 17.06 -22.83
CA PHE A 219 -40.68 17.85 -21.59
C PHE A 219 -41.16 19.29 -21.82
N LYS A 220 -41.74 19.61 -23.00
CA LYS A 220 -42.20 20.97 -23.37
C LYS A 220 -43.17 21.63 -22.35
N SER A 221 -43.77 20.86 -21.43
CA SER A 221 -44.67 21.35 -20.38
C SER A 221 -44.02 21.59 -19.00
N ASP A 222 -42.79 21.14 -18.75
CA ASP A 222 -42.07 21.36 -17.47
C ASP A 222 -40.77 22.18 -17.72
N PRO A 223 -40.74 23.47 -17.34
CA PRO A 223 -39.57 24.32 -17.55
C PRO A 223 -38.37 23.95 -16.68
N GLU A 224 -38.58 23.32 -15.51
CA GLU A 224 -37.49 22.85 -14.66
C GLU A 224 -36.83 21.61 -15.26
N ALA A 225 -37.63 20.67 -15.77
CA ALA A 225 -37.11 19.51 -16.49
C ALA A 225 -36.35 19.91 -17.76
N VAL A 226 -36.85 20.90 -18.50
CA VAL A 226 -36.15 21.51 -19.65
C VAL A 226 -34.78 22.05 -19.24
N ALA A 227 -34.67 22.81 -18.14
CA ALA A 227 -33.40 23.34 -17.67
C ALA A 227 -32.42 22.24 -17.23
N ILE A 228 -32.90 21.23 -16.48
CA ILE A 228 -32.11 20.07 -16.01
C ILE A 228 -31.57 19.23 -17.19
N ILE A 229 -32.33 19.13 -18.29
CA ILE A 229 -31.90 18.42 -19.51
C ILE A 229 -30.94 19.27 -20.34
N GLN A 230 -31.21 20.57 -20.48
CA GLN A 230 -30.44 21.44 -21.38
C GLN A 230 -28.98 21.60 -20.93
N GLN A 231 -28.72 21.89 -19.65
CA GLN A 231 -27.37 22.16 -19.16
C GLN A 231 -26.38 21.01 -19.50
N PRO A 232 -26.65 19.72 -19.20
CA PRO A 232 -25.75 18.63 -19.58
C PRO A 232 -25.53 18.46 -21.09
N PHE A 233 -26.51 18.78 -21.94
CA PHE A 233 -26.30 18.76 -23.39
C PHE A 233 -25.41 19.91 -23.86
N ASP A 234 -25.59 21.10 -23.31
CA ASP A 234 -24.81 22.29 -23.67
C ASP A 234 -23.37 22.18 -23.14
N ASP A 235 -23.17 21.67 -21.91
CA ASP A 235 -21.87 21.32 -21.34
C ASP A 235 -21.14 20.23 -22.15
N LEU A 236 -21.87 19.23 -22.68
CA LEU A 236 -21.28 18.20 -23.55
C LEU A 236 -20.83 18.79 -24.89
N ILE A 237 -21.63 19.64 -25.52
CA ILE A 237 -21.26 20.32 -26.78
C ILE A 237 -20.03 21.21 -26.55
N ALA A 238 -20.03 22.01 -25.46
CA ALA A 238 -18.91 22.86 -25.10
C ALA A 238 -17.62 22.05 -24.87
N ALA A 239 -17.69 20.96 -24.09
CA ALA A 239 -16.54 20.09 -23.84
C ALA A 239 -16.03 19.41 -25.12
N TYR A 240 -16.92 18.91 -25.99
CA TYR A 240 -16.54 18.21 -27.21
C TYR A 240 -15.88 19.14 -28.25
N LEU A 241 -16.21 20.43 -28.25
CA LEU A 241 -15.59 21.43 -29.13
C LEU A 241 -14.16 21.83 -28.71
N VAL A 242 -13.75 21.53 -27.48
CA VAL A 242 -12.39 21.77 -26.97
C VAL A 242 -11.43 20.71 -27.53
N GLU A 243 -10.43 21.18 -28.26
CA GLU A 243 -9.33 20.37 -28.80
C GLU A 243 -8.53 19.66 -27.70
N LYS A 244 -7.78 18.62 -28.08
CA LYS A 244 -7.00 17.83 -27.12
C LYS A 244 -5.97 18.70 -26.38
N PRO A 245 -6.10 18.89 -25.04
CA PRO A 245 -5.11 19.66 -24.29
C PRO A 245 -3.75 18.95 -24.30
N THR A 246 -2.69 19.75 -24.16
CA THR A 246 -1.33 19.23 -24.02
C THR A 246 -1.20 18.40 -22.73
N PRO A 247 -0.40 17.32 -22.73
CA PRO A 247 -0.11 16.60 -21.50
C PRO A 247 0.71 17.48 -20.56
N ARG A 248 0.45 17.39 -19.25
CA ARG A 248 1.27 18.06 -18.25
C ARG A 248 2.55 17.26 -18.05
N LEU A 249 3.68 17.87 -18.33
CA LEU A 249 5.01 17.26 -18.20
C LEU A 249 5.57 17.52 -16.80
N ARG A 250 6.01 16.47 -16.12
CA ARG A 250 6.90 16.51 -14.94
C ARG A 250 8.33 16.37 -15.47
N GLN A 251 9.12 17.43 -15.42
CA GLN A 251 10.55 17.34 -15.70
C GLN A 251 11.27 16.86 -14.43
N GLY A 252 12.30 16.03 -14.57
CA GLY A 252 13.18 15.68 -13.46
C GLY A 252 14.19 16.79 -13.22
N ILE A 253 14.37 17.21 -11.97
CA ILE A 253 15.33 18.25 -11.58
C ILE A 253 16.77 17.70 -11.60
N SER A 254 16.95 16.41 -11.29
CA SER A 254 18.25 15.73 -11.33
C SER A 254 18.27 14.56 -12.31
N ILE A 255 19.48 14.13 -12.70
CA ILE A 255 19.74 12.97 -13.59
C ILE A 255 19.14 11.66 -13.02
N HIS A 256 18.83 11.62 -11.72
CA HIS A 256 18.27 10.46 -11.03
C HIS A 256 16.74 10.49 -10.90
N GLN A 257 16.09 11.60 -11.22
CA GLN A 257 14.63 11.73 -11.28
C GLN A 257 14.16 11.51 -12.72
N GLN A 258 13.08 10.75 -12.89
CA GLN A 258 12.57 10.43 -14.23
C GLN A 258 11.54 11.45 -14.69
N GLY A 259 11.69 11.94 -15.94
CA GLY A 259 10.64 12.73 -16.58
C GLY A 259 9.39 11.89 -16.83
N LEU A 260 8.21 12.45 -16.57
CA LEU A 260 6.91 11.79 -16.73
C LEU A 260 5.89 12.72 -17.39
N GLU A 261 4.82 12.16 -17.95
CA GLU A 261 3.68 12.92 -18.47
C GLU A 261 2.34 12.46 -17.86
N LEU A 262 1.39 13.40 -17.74
CA LEU A 262 0.01 13.12 -17.35
C LEU A 262 -0.96 13.82 -18.32
N PRO A 263 -1.84 13.08 -19.03
CA PRO A 263 -2.87 13.71 -19.86
C PRO A 263 -3.81 14.56 -19.00
N GLU A 264 -4.07 15.81 -19.41
CA GLU A 264 -4.74 16.79 -18.54
C GLU A 264 -6.15 16.35 -18.09
N SER A 265 -6.84 15.49 -18.86
CA SER A 265 -8.14 14.90 -18.48
C SER A 265 -8.12 14.18 -17.13
N TYR A 266 -7.00 13.58 -16.72
CA TYR A 266 -6.83 12.96 -15.38
C TYR A 266 -6.72 13.97 -14.24
N THR A 267 -6.49 15.25 -14.55
CA THR A 267 -6.36 16.33 -13.55
C THR A 267 -7.68 17.03 -13.27
N LEU A 268 -8.60 17.02 -14.25
CA LEU A 268 -9.92 17.65 -14.16
C LEU A 268 -10.78 17.07 -13.03
N THR A 269 -10.59 15.79 -12.68
CA THR A 269 -11.30 15.09 -11.59
C THR A 269 -10.57 15.08 -10.26
N ALA A 270 -9.29 15.46 -10.23
CA ALA A 270 -8.41 15.37 -9.06
C ALA A 270 -8.09 16.75 -8.46
N SER A 271 -8.88 17.77 -8.84
CA SER A 271 -8.71 19.14 -8.38
C SER A 271 -8.89 19.23 -6.86
N ARG A 272 -7.89 19.78 -6.18
CA ARG A 272 -7.91 20.13 -4.76
C ARG A 272 -7.75 21.63 -4.59
N HIS A 273 -8.29 22.18 -3.52
CA HIS A 273 -8.12 23.60 -3.21
C HIS A 273 -6.66 23.93 -2.88
N ARG A 274 -6.10 24.89 -3.62
CA ARG A 274 -4.79 25.49 -3.32
C ARG A 274 -5.00 26.76 -2.52
N PHE A 275 -4.22 26.94 -1.46
CA PHE A 275 -4.26 28.12 -0.60
C PHE A 275 -3.11 29.03 -0.98
N VAL A 276 -3.41 30.28 -1.32
CA VAL A 276 -2.46 31.28 -1.81
C VAL A 276 -2.60 32.52 -0.94
N MET A 277 -1.50 33.01 -0.37
CA MET A 277 -1.48 34.23 0.43
C MET A 277 -1.33 35.45 -0.47
N LYS A 278 -2.18 36.46 -0.29
CA LYS A 278 -2.06 37.78 -0.94
C LYS A 278 -2.32 38.89 0.08
N PRO A 279 -1.66 40.05 -0.03
CA PRO A 279 -1.74 41.09 1.01
C PRO A 279 -3.15 41.68 1.19
N GLN A 280 -3.99 41.62 0.15
CA GLN A 280 -5.35 42.19 0.13
C GLN A 280 -6.47 41.19 0.48
N LEU A 281 -6.14 39.96 0.93
CA LEU A 281 -7.15 38.97 1.33
C LEU A 281 -7.90 39.41 2.60
N ALA A 282 -9.15 38.95 2.75
CA ALA A 282 -9.89 39.12 3.98
C ALA A 282 -9.25 38.33 5.13
N GLU A 283 -9.37 38.79 6.38
CA GLU A 283 -8.77 38.11 7.55
C GLU A 283 -9.28 36.66 7.73
N THR A 284 -10.52 36.38 7.32
CA THR A 284 -11.08 35.01 7.27
C THR A 284 -10.38 34.11 6.25
N GLU A 285 -9.93 34.67 5.13
CA GLU A 285 -9.18 33.95 4.09
C GLU A 285 -7.73 33.77 4.51
N LYS A 286 -7.08 34.81 5.05
CA LYS A 286 -5.74 34.72 5.67
C LYS A 286 -5.70 33.63 6.75
N GLN A 287 -6.72 33.57 7.60
CA GLN A 287 -6.83 32.54 8.63
C GLN A 287 -6.99 31.13 8.03
N ALA A 288 -7.73 30.96 6.93
CA ALA A 288 -7.82 29.68 6.23
C ALA A 288 -6.50 29.26 5.57
N VAL A 289 -5.71 30.21 5.05
CA VAL A 289 -4.34 29.97 4.55
C VAL A 289 -3.41 29.52 5.70
N ILE A 290 -3.47 30.19 6.86
CA ILE A 290 -2.73 29.80 8.07
C ILE A 290 -3.10 28.37 8.51
N GLN A 291 -4.39 28.05 8.57
CA GLN A 291 -4.87 26.70 8.91
C GLN A 291 -4.49 25.64 7.87
N ALA A 292 -4.39 26.00 6.58
CA ALA A 292 -3.83 25.08 5.57
C ALA A 292 -2.34 24.82 5.81
N ALA A 293 -1.55 25.85 6.14
CA ALA A 293 -0.12 25.71 6.42
C ALA A 293 0.15 24.85 7.67
N TYR A 294 -0.58 25.05 8.77
CA TYR A 294 -0.48 24.18 9.95
C TYR A 294 -0.81 22.71 9.60
N ARG A 295 -1.90 22.46 8.88
CA ARG A 295 -2.31 21.09 8.49
C ARG A 295 -1.34 20.42 7.50
N GLN A 296 -0.67 21.18 6.65
CA GLN A 296 0.37 20.65 5.75
C GLN A 296 1.67 20.33 6.51
N VAL A 297 2.15 21.23 7.36
CA VAL A 297 3.47 21.11 8.03
C VAL A 297 3.44 20.20 9.25
N PHE A 298 2.32 20.15 9.99
CA PHE A 298 2.16 19.34 11.20
C PHE A 298 1.13 18.20 11.08
N GLU A 299 0.66 17.94 9.86
CA GLU A 299 -0.38 16.96 9.50
C GLU A 299 -1.80 17.23 10.05
N ARG A 300 -1.97 18.20 10.97
CA ARG A 300 -3.24 18.50 11.67
C ARG A 300 -3.32 19.92 12.24
N ASP A 301 -4.51 20.35 12.65
CA ASP A 301 -4.77 21.72 13.15
C ASP A 301 -4.43 21.84 14.65
N ILE A 302 -3.12 21.84 14.97
CA ILE A 302 -2.61 21.96 16.36
C ILE A 302 -3.24 23.13 17.15
N PRO A 303 -3.41 24.35 16.59
CA PRO A 303 -4.11 25.47 17.25
C PRO A 303 -5.54 25.19 17.73
N ARG A 304 -6.21 24.18 17.16
CA ARG A 304 -7.58 23.77 17.47
C ARG A 304 -7.63 22.55 18.37
N GLU A 305 -6.71 21.59 18.22
CA GLU A 305 -6.64 20.38 19.03
C GLU A 305 -6.04 20.62 20.42
N TYR A 306 -4.94 21.39 20.50
CA TYR A 306 -4.14 21.55 21.73
C TYR A 306 -4.02 23.00 22.21
N GLY A 307 -4.58 23.97 21.46
CA GLY A 307 -4.50 25.40 21.76
C GLY A 307 -3.12 26.04 21.56
N VAL A 308 -2.08 25.26 21.25
CA VAL A 308 -0.71 25.75 21.00
C VAL A 308 -0.66 26.55 19.69
N ARG A 309 -0.16 27.79 19.76
CA ARG A 309 -0.08 28.71 18.61
C ARG A 309 1.29 29.40 18.53
N LEU A 310 1.79 29.55 17.31
CA LEU A 310 3.03 30.28 17.02
C LEU A 310 2.71 31.74 16.68
N ALA A 311 2.11 32.45 17.65
CA ALA A 311 1.44 33.73 17.44
C ALA A 311 2.31 34.82 16.80
N GLU A 312 3.61 34.87 17.11
CA GLU A 312 4.56 35.79 16.49
C GLU A 312 4.71 35.54 14.98
N LEU A 313 4.87 34.28 14.57
CA LEU A 313 4.99 33.89 13.16
C LEU A 313 3.68 34.17 12.41
N GLU A 314 2.53 33.85 13.02
CA GLU A 314 1.23 34.18 12.43
C GLU A 314 1.02 35.70 12.28
N SER A 315 1.52 36.51 13.23
CA SER A 315 1.41 37.98 13.16
C SER A 315 2.23 38.54 11.99
N ARG A 316 3.48 38.10 11.85
CA ARG A 316 4.36 38.50 10.72
C ARG A 316 3.86 38.01 9.36
N PHE A 317 3.16 36.87 9.34
CA PHE A 317 2.51 36.40 8.13
C PHE A 317 1.23 37.19 7.79
N ARG A 318 0.43 37.59 8.79
CA ARG A 318 -0.76 38.45 8.57
C ARG A 318 -0.42 39.88 8.14
N SER A 319 0.73 40.43 8.59
CA SER A 319 1.25 41.74 8.18
C SER A 319 1.93 41.72 6.80
N GLY A 320 2.36 40.55 6.31
CA GLY A 320 3.09 40.40 5.06
C GLY A 320 4.61 40.57 5.17
N GLU A 321 5.17 40.57 6.38
CA GLU A 321 6.63 40.50 6.60
C GLU A 321 7.21 39.16 6.13
N TYR A 322 6.42 38.09 6.20
CA TYR A 322 6.79 36.76 5.67
C TYR A 322 5.95 36.39 4.46
N SER A 323 6.61 35.92 3.39
CA SER A 323 5.95 35.16 2.33
C SER A 323 5.52 33.78 2.84
N THR A 324 4.68 33.06 2.09
CA THR A 324 4.24 31.70 2.48
C THR A 324 5.43 30.74 2.55
N LYS A 325 6.43 30.92 1.66
CA LYS A 325 7.70 30.20 1.72
C LYS A 325 8.44 30.41 3.04
N GLU A 326 8.61 31.68 3.45
CA GLU A 326 9.31 32.01 4.71
C GLU A 326 8.51 31.56 5.94
N PHE A 327 7.19 31.74 5.95
CA PHE A 327 6.34 31.25 7.03
C PHE A 327 6.47 29.72 7.20
N VAL A 328 6.43 28.95 6.11
CA VAL A 328 6.64 27.49 6.13
C VAL A 328 8.04 27.11 6.62
N ARG A 329 9.10 27.82 6.20
CA ARG A 329 10.47 27.66 6.73
C ARG A 329 10.51 27.85 8.25
N GLN A 330 9.90 28.91 8.77
CA GLN A 330 9.88 29.19 10.21
C GLN A 330 9.03 28.18 11.00
N LEU A 331 7.93 27.66 10.44
CA LEU A 331 7.19 26.54 11.03
C LEU A 331 8.08 25.29 11.14
N GLY A 332 8.82 24.93 10.08
CA GLY A 332 9.73 23.77 10.08
C GLY A 332 10.94 23.91 11.02
N LYS A 333 11.42 25.14 11.26
CA LYS A 333 12.50 25.44 12.22
C LYS A 333 12.02 25.57 13.67
N SER A 334 10.71 25.59 13.92
CA SER A 334 10.14 25.76 15.26
C SER A 334 10.46 24.58 16.20
N ARG A 335 10.46 24.84 17.52
CA ARG A 335 10.56 23.76 18.53
C ARG A 335 9.43 22.74 18.37
N LEU A 336 8.19 23.22 18.19
CA LEU A 336 7.03 22.38 17.95
C LEU A 336 7.22 21.36 16.81
N TYR A 337 7.90 21.73 15.72
CA TYR A 337 8.19 20.78 14.64
C TYR A 337 9.28 19.78 15.03
N ARG A 338 10.31 20.22 15.75
CA ARG A 338 11.38 19.36 16.28
C ARG A 338 10.83 18.30 17.24
N ASP A 339 10.06 18.73 18.23
CA ASP A 339 9.49 17.87 19.28
C ASP A 339 8.57 16.80 18.68
N LEU A 340 7.83 17.13 17.61
CA LEU A 340 6.87 16.25 16.96
C LEU A 340 7.44 15.37 15.83
N PHE A 341 8.44 15.85 15.07
CA PHE A 341 8.89 15.25 13.81
C PHE A 341 10.40 15.05 13.66
N TYR A 342 11.22 15.50 14.62
CA TYR A 342 12.67 15.26 14.63
C TYR A 342 13.08 14.29 15.74
N GLU A 343 12.85 14.66 17.00
CA GLU A 343 13.38 13.92 18.17
C GLU A 343 12.85 12.48 18.33
N PRO A 344 11.58 12.15 18.03
CA PRO A 344 11.07 10.79 18.17
C PRO A 344 11.26 9.93 16.90
N TYR A 345 12.29 10.18 16.09
CA TYR A 345 12.61 9.45 14.84
C TYR A 345 14.12 9.30 14.60
N THR A 346 14.49 8.41 13.68
CA THR A 346 15.84 8.37 13.08
C THR A 346 15.96 9.41 11.97
N LEU A 347 17.16 9.95 11.71
CA LEU A 347 17.41 10.94 10.64
C LEU A 347 16.85 10.48 9.28
N THR A 348 16.97 9.19 8.96
CA THR A 348 16.38 8.58 7.77
C THR A 348 14.87 8.80 7.67
N ARG A 349 14.13 8.63 8.78
CA ARG A 349 12.68 8.82 8.82
C ARG A 349 12.28 10.29 8.94
N VAL A 350 13.12 11.14 9.54
CA VAL A 350 12.96 12.60 9.52
C VAL A 350 12.94 13.13 8.09
N ILE A 351 13.88 12.69 7.24
CA ILE A 351 13.92 13.09 5.81
C ILE A 351 12.66 12.66 5.09
N GLU A 352 12.21 11.41 5.26
CA GLU A 352 10.97 10.91 4.63
C GLU A 352 9.72 11.73 5.02
N LEU A 353 9.63 12.20 6.27
CA LEU A 353 8.54 13.06 6.74
C LEU A 353 8.72 14.52 6.25
N ALA A 354 9.94 15.04 6.22
CA ALA A 354 10.21 16.39 5.71
C ALA A 354 9.87 16.53 4.22
N MET A 355 10.16 15.52 3.39
CA MET A 355 9.75 15.47 1.98
C MET A 355 8.23 15.60 1.81
N ARG A 356 7.44 14.98 2.70
CA ARG A 356 5.98 15.14 2.74
C ARG A 356 5.56 16.56 3.11
N HIS A 357 6.14 17.13 4.16
CA HIS A 357 5.69 18.41 4.72
C HIS A 357 6.07 19.61 3.85
N PHE A 358 7.30 19.62 3.31
CA PHE A 358 7.82 20.78 2.57
C PHE A 358 7.68 20.63 1.05
N LEU A 359 7.88 19.43 0.49
CA LEU A 359 7.75 19.18 -0.95
C LEU A 359 6.44 18.49 -1.35
N GLY A 360 5.64 18.01 -0.41
CA GLY A 360 4.35 17.38 -0.71
C GLY A 360 4.44 16.01 -1.39
N ARG A 361 5.63 15.38 -1.47
CA ARG A 361 5.87 14.09 -2.15
C ARG A 361 6.74 13.14 -1.32
N GLY A 362 6.93 11.92 -1.82
CA GLY A 362 7.96 11.00 -1.33
C GLY A 362 9.31 11.21 -2.02
N LEU A 363 10.35 10.59 -1.47
CA LEU A 363 11.63 10.42 -2.17
C LEU A 363 11.39 9.64 -3.47
N GLU A 364 12.12 9.99 -4.54
CA GLU A 364 12.11 9.33 -5.84
C GLU A 364 13.29 8.37 -6.01
N SER A 365 14.47 8.72 -5.49
CA SER A 365 15.71 7.96 -5.70
C SER A 365 16.53 7.77 -4.42
N LEU A 366 17.50 6.84 -4.47
CA LEU A 366 18.45 6.65 -3.37
C LEU A 366 19.50 7.76 -3.31
N SER A 367 19.90 8.33 -4.45
CA SER A 367 20.86 9.45 -4.50
C SER A 367 20.28 10.69 -3.80
N GLU A 368 19.04 11.06 -4.14
CA GLU A 368 18.30 12.15 -3.49
C GLU A 368 18.19 11.98 -1.97
N PHE A 369 18.06 10.73 -1.49
CA PHE A 369 18.13 10.45 -0.06
C PHE A 369 19.52 10.73 0.53
N GLN A 370 20.60 10.35 -0.17
CA GLN A 370 21.97 10.58 0.28
C GLN A 370 22.28 12.08 0.33
N ASP A 371 21.90 12.84 -0.70
CA ASP A 371 22.07 14.30 -0.77
C ASP A 371 21.46 15.00 0.47
N TYR A 372 20.23 14.65 0.85
CA TYR A 372 19.58 15.19 2.06
C TYR A 372 20.08 14.58 3.38
N PHE A 373 20.66 13.37 3.35
CA PHE A 373 21.25 12.72 4.52
C PHE A 373 22.57 13.36 4.93
N ASP A 374 23.39 13.77 3.97
CA ASP A 374 24.65 14.47 4.24
C ASP A 374 24.35 15.87 4.80
N VAL A 375 23.40 16.61 4.19
CA VAL A 375 22.94 17.93 4.68
C VAL A 375 22.41 17.88 6.12
N ILE A 376 21.56 16.91 6.49
CA ILE A 376 21.05 16.81 7.87
C ILE A 376 22.12 16.33 8.86
N SER A 377 23.14 15.60 8.39
CA SER A 377 24.23 15.09 9.24
C SER A 377 25.24 16.19 9.59
N GLU A 378 25.49 17.13 8.68
CA GLU A 378 26.38 18.28 8.92
C GLU A 378 25.65 19.45 9.61
N GLY A 379 24.48 19.85 9.09
CA GLY A 379 23.77 21.07 9.51
C GLY A 379 22.54 20.85 10.40
N GLY A 380 22.18 19.60 10.69
CA GLY A 380 21.01 19.25 11.49
C GLY A 380 19.67 19.65 10.84
N LEU A 381 18.61 19.67 11.65
CA LEU A 381 17.25 20.04 11.20
C LEU A 381 17.19 21.37 10.42
N PRO A 382 17.77 22.50 10.88
CA PRO A 382 17.59 23.79 10.19
C PRO A 382 18.12 23.78 8.76
N ALA A 383 19.26 23.14 8.51
CA ALA A 383 19.86 23.04 7.19
C ALA A 383 19.03 22.17 6.23
N LEU A 384 18.43 21.08 6.72
CA LEU A 384 17.50 20.28 5.90
C LEU A 384 16.26 21.11 5.50
N ILE A 385 15.69 21.90 6.42
CA ILE A 385 14.54 22.75 6.10
C ILE A 385 14.89 23.78 5.02
N ASP A 386 16.06 24.43 5.12
CA ASP A 386 16.50 25.38 4.08
C ASP A 386 16.76 24.67 2.74
N ALA A 387 17.50 23.56 2.71
CA ALA A 387 17.78 22.81 1.49
C ALA A 387 16.53 22.27 0.77
N LEU A 388 15.43 22.02 1.50
CA LEU A 388 14.13 21.67 0.91
C LEU A 388 13.38 22.90 0.38
N VAL A 389 13.38 24.00 1.12
CA VAL A 389 12.56 25.20 0.82
C VAL A 389 13.23 26.15 -0.19
N ASP A 390 14.56 26.20 -0.26
CA ASP A 390 15.31 26.91 -1.31
C ASP A 390 15.56 26.05 -2.56
N SER A 391 14.97 24.85 -2.63
CA SER A 391 15.05 24.02 -3.83
C SER A 391 14.31 24.66 -5.02
N VAL A 392 14.83 24.41 -6.23
CA VAL A 392 14.18 24.82 -7.48
C VAL A 392 12.77 24.21 -7.57
N GLU A 393 12.62 22.93 -7.19
CA GLU A 393 11.33 22.24 -7.18
C GLU A 393 10.28 22.92 -6.28
N TYR A 394 10.65 23.39 -5.08
CA TYR A 394 9.73 24.13 -4.22
C TYR A 394 9.25 25.40 -4.91
N SER A 395 10.17 26.13 -5.53
CA SER A 395 9.89 27.38 -6.27
C SER A 395 8.99 27.14 -7.48
N ASP A 396 9.19 26.06 -8.23
CA ASP A 396 8.36 25.68 -9.39
C ASP A 396 6.97 25.14 -8.99
N CYS A 397 6.87 24.40 -7.87
CA CYS A 397 5.62 23.77 -7.45
C CYS A 397 4.67 24.69 -6.66
N PHE A 398 5.23 25.63 -5.89
CA PHE A 398 4.52 26.46 -4.91
C PHE A 398 4.83 27.96 -5.03
N GLY A 399 6.03 28.32 -5.49
CA GLY A 399 6.52 29.70 -5.49
C GLY A 399 6.66 30.25 -4.08
N GLU A 400 6.37 31.54 -3.89
CA GLU A 400 6.41 32.18 -2.57
C GLU A 400 5.03 32.47 -1.95
N GLU A 401 3.96 32.44 -2.74
CA GLU A 401 2.59 32.73 -2.27
C GLU A 401 1.80 31.47 -1.86
N THR A 402 2.05 30.30 -2.47
CA THR A 402 1.22 29.10 -2.29
C THR A 402 1.66 28.29 -1.08
N VAL A 403 0.70 27.82 -0.27
CA VAL A 403 0.95 26.81 0.77
C VAL A 403 1.27 25.47 0.09
N PRO A 404 2.34 24.74 0.48
CA PRO A 404 2.61 23.41 -0.05
C PRO A 404 1.41 22.47 0.12
N TYR A 405 1.29 21.49 -0.77
CA TYR A 405 0.16 20.56 -0.79
C TYR A 405 0.61 19.16 -1.19
N LEU A 406 -0.07 18.13 -0.66
CA LEU A 406 0.23 16.74 -0.99
C LEU A 406 -0.04 16.44 -2.46
N ARG A 407 1.04 16.25 -3.22
CA ARG A 407 1.06 15.97 -4.67
C ARG A 407 0.75 14.50 -4.91
N GLY A 408 -0.54 14.20 -4.92
CA GLY A 408 -1.10 12.85 -5.08
C GLY A 408 -1.49 12.50 -6.53
N LEU A 409 -2.21 11.39 -6.67
CA LEU A 409 -2.79 10.97 -7.95
C LEU A 409 -3.61 12.09 -8.61
N GLY A 410 -3.44 12.24 -9.91
CA GLY A 410 -4.20 13.19 -10.74
C GLY A 410 -3.77 14.65 -10.60
N GLN A 411 -2.98 15.03 -9.60
CA GLN A 411 -2.37 16.36 -9.56
C GLN A 411 -1.11 16.43 -10.44
N GLU A 412 -0.25 15.44 -10.31
CA GLU A 412 0.99 15.26 -11.08
C GLU A 412 1.14 13.80 -11.55
N ALA A 413 2.03 13.57 -12.52
CA ALA A 413 2.42 12.23 -12.93
C ALA A 413 3.21 11.54 -11.80
N GLN A 414 2.81 10.33 -11.40
CA GLN A 414 3.38 9.60 -10.27
C GLN A 414 4.35 8.50 -10.72
N THR A 415 5.48 8.34 -10.02
CA THR A 415 6.42 7.26 -10.34
C THR A 415 5.88 5.89 -9.89
N CYS A 416 6.21 4.82 -10.62
CA CYS A 416 5.94 3.47 -10.16
C CYS A 416 6.95 2.98 -9.10
N GLN A 417 8.15 3.56 -9.06
CA GLN A 417 9.26 3.13 -8.20
C GLN A 417 8.97 3.37 -6.71
N ASN A 418 8.40 4.53 -6.37
CA ASN A 418 8.08 4.92 -4.99
C ASN A 418 6.57 4.79 -4.65
N TRP A 419 5.79 4.16 -5.53
CA TRP A 419 4.32 4.08 -5.48
C TRP A 419 3.78 3.76 -4.07
N SER A 420 4.08 2.57 -3.55
CA SER A 420 3.55 2.16 -2.24
C SER A 420 4.02 3.00 -1.06
N PRO A 421 5.32 3.30 -0.86
CA PRO A 421 5.74 4.13 0.28
C PRO A 421 5.15 5.55 0.20
N GLN A 422 4.92 6.13 -1.00
CA GLN A 422 4.22 7.42 -1.11
C GLN A 422 2.74 7.35 -0.67
N PHE A 423 2.00 6.27 -0.98
CA PHE A 423 0.65 6.06 -0.42
C PHE A 423 0.62 5.73 1.08
N ARG A 424 1.71 5.21 1.66
CA ARG A 424 1.85 5.07 3.13
C ARG A 424 2.13 6.44 3.76
N LEU A 425 3.03 7.22 3.15
CA LEU A 425 3.46 8.54 3.61
C LEU A 425 2.32 9.57 3.66
N PHE A 426 1.38 9.54 2.71
CA PHE A 426 0.22 10.45 2.68
C PHE A 426 -0.94 10.08 3.65
N LYS A 427 -0.72 9.20 4.63
CA LYS A 427 -1.70 8.86 5.66
C LYS A 427 -1.34 9.49 7.01
N PHE A 428 -2.36 9.81 7.81
CA PHE A 428 -2.21 10.20 9.22
C PHE A 428 -1.45 9.16 10.07
N SER A 429 -1.34 7.90 9.62
CA SER A 429 -0.57 6.86 10.29
C SER A 429 0.94 6.97 10.06
N ALA A 430 1.42 7.77 9.10
CA ALA A 430 2.85 7.83 8.76
C ALA A 430 3.78 8.17 9.94
N PRO A 431 3.45 9.08 10.89
CA PRO A 431 4.22 9.30 12.12
C PRO A 431 4.32 8.09 13.06
N VAL A 432 3.34 7.18 13.02
CA VAL A 432 3.36 5.95 13.84
C VAL A 432 4.44 5.00 13.34
N HIS A 433 4.69 4.98 12.02
CA HIS A 433 5.74 4.20 11.40
C HIS A 433 7.13 4.83 11.67
N LYS A 434 7.88 4.21 12.59
CA LYS A 434 9.25 4.62 12.97
C LYS A 434 10.35 4.06 12.05
N ALA A 435 10.07 2.98 11.32
CA ALA A 435 10.99 2.42 10.34
C ALA A 435 11.02 3.27 9.05
N PRO A 436 12.18 3.43 8.39
CA PRO A 436 12.26 4.10 7.10
C PRO A 436 11.69 3.21 5.98
N GLN A 437 10.86 3.79 5.13
CA GLN A 437 10.06 3.07 4.11
C GLN A 437 10.57 3.24 2.68
N PHE A 438 11.30 4.32 2.37
CA PHE A 438 11.83 4.60 1.03
C PHE A 438 13.23 4.00 0.86
N VAL A 439 14.13 4.23 1.83
CA VAL A 439 15.51 3.73 1.77
C VAL A 439 15.58 2.21 1.81
N THR A 440 14.69 1.57 2.59
CA THR A 440 14.52 0.11 2.59
C THR A 440 14.04 -0.38 1.22
N CYS A 441 12.96 0.20 0.70
CA CYS A 441 12.40 -0.15 -0.61
C CYS A 441 13.42 0.00 -1.76
N PHE A 442 14.16 1.11 -1.82
CA PHE A 442 15.19 1.35 -2.83
C PHE A 442 16.43 0.46 -2.66
N GLY A 443 16.80 0.15 -1.41
CA GLY A 443 17.85 -0.82 -1.11
C GLY A 443 17.46 -2.23 -1.54
N ASP A 444 16.22 -2.63 -1.31
CA ASP A 444 15.72 -3.98 -1.62
C ASP A 444 15.49 -4.20 -3.12
N TYR A 445 15.21 -3.15 -3.90
CA TYR A 445 15.25 -3.22 -5.38
C TYR A 445 16.64 -3.57 -5.93
N ARG A 446 17.72 -3.30 -5.19
CA ARG A 446 19.12 -3.59 -5.58
C ARG A 446 19.66 -4.91 -5.00
N LYS A 447 18.91 -5.60 -4.14
CA LYS A 447 19.33 -6.82 -3.44
C LYS A 447 18.68 -8.08 -4.03
N PRO A 448 19.26 -9.28 -3.80
CA PRO A 448 18.54 -10.54 -3.97
C PRO A 448 17.38 -10.67 -2.97
N LEU A 449 16.53 -11.69 -3.16
CA LEU A 449 15.40 -11.98 -2.26
C LEU A 449 15.85 -12.09 -0.79
N PRO A 450 15.17 -11.41 0.16
CA PRO A 450 15.50 -11.50 1.59
C PRO A 450 15.21 -12.90 2.16
N ASN A 451 15.96 -13.31 3.18
CA ASN A 451 15.72 -14.57 3.90
C ASN A 451 14.61 -14.39 4.95
N GLN A 452 13.37 -14.48 4.50
CA GLN A 452 12.14 -14.40 5.31
C GLN A 452 11.13 -15.46 4.87
N HIS A 453 10.07 -15.66 5.65
CA HIS A 453 8.95 -16.51 5.23
C HIS A 453 8.31 -16.04 3.90
N VAL A 454 7.83 -17.01 3.11
CA VAL A 454 7.26 -16.83 1.74
C VAL A 454 6.08 -15.86 1.67
N TYR A 455 5.39 -15.66 2.79
CA TYR A 455 4.26 -14.73 2.92
C TYR A 455 4.59 -13.44 3.71
N GLY A 456 5.89 -13.09 3.84
CA GLY A 456 6.36 -11.87 4.51
C GLY A 456 6.83 -12.10 5.96
N ALA A 457 7.69 -11.18 6.43
CA ALA A 457 8.44 -11.26 7.68
C ALA A 457 7.62 -11.58 8.94
N SER A 458 6.36 -11.11 9.05
CA SER A 458 5.54 -11.35 10.25
C SER A 458 5.06 -12.81 10.40
N ASN A 459 5.24 -13.65 9.38
CA ASN A 459 4.86 -15.07 9.42
C ASN A 459 5.97 -16.00 9.95
N ASP A 460 7.19 -15.50 10.17
CA ASP A 460 8.19 -16.21 10.99
C ASP A 460 7.89 -15.98 12.48
N PRO A 461 7.81 -17.04 13.32
CA PRO A 461 7.83 -16.88 14.77
C PRO A 461 9.23 -16.47 15.25
N LEU A 462 9.31 -15.94 16.46
CA LEU A 462 10.59 -15.82 17.16
C LEU A 462 11.09 -17.21 17.57
N GLU A 463 12.35 -17.53 17.25
CA GLU A 463 12.97 -18.85 17.51
C GLU A 463 13.48 -18.96 18.95
N ILE A 464 12.53 -18.83 19.88
CA ILE A 464 12.69 -18.93 21.34
C ILE A 464 12.13 -20.25 21.88
N GLN A 465 12.57 -20.64 23.08
CA GLN A 465 12.22 -21.93 23.69
C GLN A 465 10.71 -22.16 23.82
N PHE A 466 9.95 -21.15 24.29
CA PHE A 466 8.51 -21.26 24.61
C PHE A 466 7.65 -20.23 23.85
N GLY A 467 6.37 -20.59 23.65
CA GLY A 467 5.35 -19.70 23.10
C GLY A 467 5.40 -19.54 21.57
N ALA A 468 4.27 -19.20 20.97
CA ALA A 468 4.12 -18.96 19.53
C ALA A 468 4.05 -17.45 19.25
N ILE A 469 5.14 -16.76 19.58
CA ILE A 469 5.23 -15.30 19.45
C ILE A 469 5.66 -14.95 18.03
N PHE A 470 4.82 -14.19 17.32
CA PHE A 470 5.09 -13.63 16.00
C PHE A 470 5.22 -12.12 16.09
N PRO A 471 6.02 -11.47 15.20
CA PRO A 471 6.01 -10.01 15.07
C PRO A 471 4.59 -9.49 14.78
N PRO A 472 4.14 -8.41 15.45
CA PRO A 472 2.89 -7.73 15.11
C PRO A 472 3.00 -7.04 13.75
N LYS A 473 1.93 -7.06 12.95
CA LYS A 473 1.90 -6.49 11.60
C LYS A 473 2.19 -4.98 11.59
N ASP A 474 1.66 -4.29 12.59
CA ASP A 474 1.73 -2.83 12.76
C ASP A 474 2.95 -2.39 13.59
N GLY A 475 3.91 -3.30 13.82
CA GLY A 475 5.13 -3.03 14.59
C GLY A 475 6.26 -2.38 13.78
N PRO A 476 7.39 -2.04 14.43
CA PRO A 476 8.58 -1.49 13.77
C PRO A 476 9.32 -2.50 12.88
N THR A 477 8.90 -3.77 12.88
CA THR A 477 9.26 -4.76 11.85
C THR A 477 8.05 -4.98 10.94
N GLU A 478 7.78 -3.99 10.09
CA GLU A 478 6.66 -4.00 9.14
C GLU A 478 6.68 -5.24 8.22
N ASP A 479 5.53 -5.59 7.65
CA ASP A 479 5.48 -6.54 6.54
C ASP A 479 6.22 -5.96 5.31
N HIS A 480 7.42 -6.48 5.04
CA HIS A 480 8.18 -6.30 3.79
C HIS A 480 7.77 -7.41 2.78
N PRO A 481 6.88 -7.17 1.80
CA PRO A 481 6.43 -8.23 0.89
C PRO A 481 7.46 -8.51 -0.21
N ALA A 482 8.15 -9.66 -0.12
CA ALA A 482 8.99 -10.16 -1.21
C ALA A 482 8.20 -11.07 -2.16
N LEU A 483 8.55 -11.05 -3.44
CA LEU A 483 7.91 -11.89 -4.46
C LEU A 483 8.55 -13.28 -4.53
N CYS A 484 8.34 -14.09 -3.48
CA CYS A 484 8.72 -15.50 -3.45
C CYS A 484 7.86 -16.33 -4.42
N GLY A 485 8.48 -16.80 -5.50
CA GLY A 485 7.89 -17.69 -6.50
C GLY A 485 7.52 -19.08 -5.94
N ARG A 486 6.99 -19.96 -6.80
CA ARG A 486 6.64 -21.35 -6.43
C ARG A 486 7.86 -22.13 -5.95
N ASP A 487 8.91 -22.10 -6.77
CA ASP A 487 10.10 -22.93 -6.63
C ASP A 487 11.15 -22.29 -5.69
N TYR A 488 10.74 -21.31 -4.88
CA TYR A 488 11.59 -20.66 -3.89
C TYR A 488 11.94 -21.62 -2.75
N ARG A 489 13.24 -21.89 -2.57
CA ARG A 489 13.79 -22.60 -1.41
C ARG A 489 14.59 -21.65 -0.52
N ARG A 490 14.22 -21.58 0.74
CA ARG A 490 14.86 -20.79 1.80
C ARG A 490 16.17 -21.45 2.24
N ILE A 491 17.22 -20.65 2.41
CA ILE A 491 18.47 -21.09 3.03
C ILE A 491 18.25 -21.19 4.55
N LEU A 492 18.42 -22.39 5.09
CA LEU A 492 18.36 -22.69 6.52
C LEU A 492 19.76 -23.03 7.04
N ILE A 493 20.05 -22.71 8.29
CA ILE A 493 21.33 -23.05 8.93
C ILE A 493 21.11 -24.26 9.84
N HIS A 494 21.93 -25.30 9.69
CA HIS A 494 21.88 -26.49 10.54
C HIS A 494 22.45 -26.18 11.94
N CYS A 495 21.89 -26.79 12.98
CA CYS A 495 22.19 -26.44 14.38
C CYS A 495 23.44 -27.13 14.97
N SER A 496 24.14 -27.97 14.20
CA SER A 496 25.41 -28.61 14.61
C SER A 496 26.59 -28.15 13.76
N ALA A 497 27.74 -27.85 14.39
CA ALA A 497 28.95 -27.50 13.67
C ALA A 497 29.59 -28.73 12.98
N THR A 498 29.22 -29.01 11.73
CA THR A 498 29.89 -30.00 10.88
C THR A 498 30.30 -29.39 9.55
N ASN A 499 31.61 -29.18 9.37
CA ASN A 499 32.20 -28.83 8.08
C ASN A 499 32.09 -30.03 7.14
N GLY A 500 31.14 -30.00 6.20
CA GLY A 500 30.95 -31.03 5.19
C GLY A 500 29.91 -30.61 4.15
N GLU A 501 30.26 -30.75 2.87
CA GLU A 501 29.37 -30.45 1.76
C GLU A 501 28.19 -31.43 1.74
N THR A 502 26.98 -30.93 1.47
CA THR A 502 25.73 -31.70 1.59
C THR A 502 25.39 -32.50 0.33
N ASP A 503 26.39 -33.08 -0.30
CA ASP A 503 26.24 -33.93 -1.48
C ASP A 503 25.65 -35.30 -1.11
N GLY A 504 24.35 -35.45 -1.32
CA GLY A 504 23.68 -36.74 -1.51
C GLY A 504 23.23 -37.52 -0.26
N ALA A 505 23.65 -37.15 0.95
CA ALA A 505 23.27 -37.85 2.20
C ALA A 505 22.46 -36.94 3.15
N PRO A 506 21.13 -36.82 2.99
CA PRO A 506 20.37 -35.69 3.55
C PRO A 506 19.93 -35.82 5.01
N TRP A 507 19.80 -37.03 5.58
CA TRP A 507 19.16 -37.24 6.89
C TRP A 507 19.86 -38.33 7.73
N GLY A 508 19.65 -38.32 9.05
CA GLY A 508 20.00 -39.44 9.94
C GLY A 508 21.30 -39.34 10.76
N ARG A 509 22.17 -38.34 10.54
CA ARG A 509 23.31 -38.11 11.46
C ARG A 509 22.84 -37.43 12.74
N VAL A 510 23.18 -38.02 13.88
CA VAL A 510 23.09 -37.35 15.19
C VAL A 510 24.10 -36.17 15.18
N PRO A 511 23.72 -34.98 15.66
CA PRO A 511 24.63 -33.86 15.91
C PRO A 511 25.91 -34.26 16.67
N GLY A 512 26.97 -33.47 16.48
CA GLY A 512 28.13 -33.49 17.37
C GLY A 512 27.76 -33.05 18.80
N SER A 513 28.77 -32.97 19.68
CA SER A 513 28.68 -32.78 21.14
C SER A 513 28.03 -31.46 21.63
N GLU A 514 27.37 -30.70 20.76
CA GLU A 514 26.79 -29.38 21.00
C GLU A 514 25.27 -29.42 21.17
N GLN A 515 24.58 -30.50 20.75
CA GLN A 515 23.13 -30.65 20.91
C GLN A 515 22.77 -31.92 21.69
N LEU A 516 21.90 -31.78 22.71
CA LEU A 516 21.37 -32.89 23.49
C LEU A 516 20.23 -33.60 22.73
N VAL A 517 20.48 -34.83 22.29
CA VAL A 517 19.46 -35.70 21.65
C VAL A 517 19.01 -36.78 22.64
N ILE A 518 17.71 -36.86 22.91
CA ILE A 518 17.12 -37.76 23.91
C ILE A 518 16.40 -38.91 23.21
N ARG A 519 16.73 -40.14 23.62
CA ARG A 519 16.23 -41.40 23.05
C ARG A 519 15.76 -42.38 24.12
N MET A 520 14.77 -43.20 23.79
CA MET A 520 14.23 -44.25 24.64
C MET A 520 14.63 -45.65 24.12
N THR A 521 15.85 -46.09 24.43
CA THR A 521 16.37 -47.37 23.93
C THR A 521 15.92 -48.55 24.81
N SER A 522 15.07 -49.45 24.28
CA SER A 522 14.81 -50.75 24.90
C SER A 522 15.95 -51.74 24.64
N THR A 523 16.58 -52.28 25.69
CA THR A 523 17.83 -53.06 25.62
C THR A 523 17.64 -54.54 25.22
N THR A 524 17.03 -54.79 24.05
CA THR A 524 16.77 -56.16 23.54
C THR A 524 17.15 -56.40 22.07
N SER A 525 18.35 -55.97 21.64
CA SER A 525 19.08 -56.69 20.57
C SER A 525 20.59 -56.46 20.63
N TRP A 526 21.35 -57.52 20.93
CA TRP A 526 22.81 -57.53 20.89
C TRP A 526 23.30 -58.18 19.58
N HIS A 527 23.25 -57.44 18.47
CA HIS A 527 23.95 -57.84 17.25
C HIS A 527 25.41 -57.39 17.30
N ALA A 528 26.29 -58.30 17.72
CA ALA A 528 27.73 -58.10 17.71
C ALA A 528 28.25 -57.92 16.26
N GLY A 529 28.71 -56.72 15.91
CA GLY A 529 29.29 -56.45 14.59
C GLY A 529 29.44 -54.98 14.19
N SER A 530 28.66 -54.04 14.76
CA SER A 530 28.83 -52.62 14.45
C SER A 530 29.98 -51.99 15.24
N ALA A 531 30.83 -51.23 14.56
CA ALA A 531 31.98 -50.55 15.18
C ALA A 531 31.55 -49.46 16.17
N ALA A 532 32.35 -49.27 17.23
CA ALA A 532 32.08 -48.29 18.28
C ALA A 532 32.34 -46.86 17.81
N HIS A 533 31.26 -46.10 17.56
CA HIS A 533 31.32 -44.65 17.53
C HIS A 533 31.36 -44.10 18.98
N PRO A 534 32.17 -43.06 19.28
CA PRO A 534 32.37 -42.55 20.64
C PRO A 534 31.21 -41.64 21.10
N ASN A 535 30.00 -42.18 21.14
CA ASN A 535 28.85 -41.54 21.79
C ASN A 535 28.84 -41.87 23.30
N VAL A 536 28.37 -40.93 24.11
CA VAL A 536 28.17 -41.15 25.56
C VAL A 536 27.20 -42.31 25.76
N ASN A 537 27.58 -43.27 26.61
CA ASN A 537 26.84 -44.51 26.76
C ASN A 537 25.44 -44.26 27.38
N LEU A 538 24.39 -44.71 26.69
CA LEU A 538 23.00 -44.22 26.85
C LEU A 538 22.16 -45.00 27.88
N ASP A 539 22.78 -45.84 28.71
CA ASP A 539 22.13 -46.78 29.63
C ASP A 539 21.28 -46.16 30.76
N ARG A 540 21.16 -44.82 30.87
CA ARG A 540 20.55 -44.13 32.03
C ARG A 540 19.78 -42.84 31.71
N HIS A 541 18.74 -42.95 30.89
CA HIS A 541 17.63 -41.98 30.91
C HIS A 541 16.35 -42.69 31.35
N SER A 542 15.70 -42.16 32.40
CA SER A 542 14.39 -42.66 32.85
C SER A 542 13.30 -42.29 31.84
N PRO A 543 12.20 -43.05 31.75
CA PRO A 543 11.06 -42.66 30.92
C PRO A 543 10.50 -41.29 31.33
N ASP A 544 10.60 -40.90 32.61
CA ASP A 544 10.24 -39.56 33.08
C ASP A 544 11.07 -38.43 32.43
N ALA A 545 12.36 -38.67 32.17
CA ALA A 545 13.21 -37.70 31.47
C ALA A 545 12.83 -37.57 29.99
N VAL A 546 12.45 -38.67 29.34
CA VAL A 546 11.93 -38.69 27.96
C VAL A 546 10.58 -37.95 27.89
N ILE A 547 9.69 -38.19 28.86
CA ILE A 547 8.39 -37.51 28.98
C ILE A 547 8.58 -35.99 29.16
N GLN A 548 9.44 -35.56 30.09
CA GLN A 548 9.74 -34.14 30.30
C GLN A 548 10.36 -33.49 29.04
N ALA A 549 11.27 -34.20 28.36
CA ALA A 549 11.85 -33.72 27.10
C ALA A 549 10.79 -33.55 26.00
N ALA A 550 9.88 -34.51 25.84
CA ALA A 550 8.80 -34.45 24.86
C ALA A 550 7.82 -33.30 25.15
N TYR A 551 7.44 -33.06 26.42
CA TYR A 551 6.66 -31.88 26.78
C TYR A 551 7.40 -30.58 26.45
N ARG A 552 8.68 -30.46 26.81
CA ARG A 552 9.51 -29.27 26.53
C ARG A 552 9.71 -29.03 25.04
N GLN A 553 9.83 -30.06 24.22
CA GLN A 553 9.88 -29.92 22.77
C GLN A 553 8.53 -29.45 22.22
N VAL A 554 7.44 -30.19 22.49
CA VAL A 554 6.14 -30.02 21.85
C VAL A 554 5.43 -28.74 22.32
N PHE A 555 5.51 -28.41 23.62
CA PHE A 555 4.86 -27.23 24.21
C PHE A 555 5.84 -26.08 24.51
N GLY A 556 7.15 -26.27 24.30
CA GLY A 556 8.18 -25.27 24.62
C GLY A 556 8.44 -25.04 26.11
N ARG A 557 7.61 -25.63 26.99
CA ARG A 557 7.64 -25.46 28.45
C ARG A 557 7.09 -26.71 29.13
N ASP A 558 7.34 -26.83 30.43
CA ASP A 558 6.62 -27.78 31.27
C ASP A 558 5.14 -27.36 31.40
N LEU A 559 4.25 -28.35 31.55
CA LEU A 559 2.80 -28.13 31.63
C LEU A 559 2.34 -27.75 33.04
N LEU A 560 1.13 -27.19 33.13
CA LEU A 560 0.51 -26.91 34.43
C LEU A 560 -0.12 -28.20 34.99
N SER A 561 -0.33 -28.25 36.31
CA SER A 561 -1.05 -29.35 36.96
C SER A 561 -2.43 -29.56 36.30
N GLY A 562 -2.76 -30.82 36.01
CA GLY A 562 -3.98 -31.19 35.27
C GLY A 562 -3.95 -30.99 33.75
N GLN A 563 -2.88 -30.44 33.16
CA GLN A 563 -2.72 -30.38 31.69
C GLN A 563 -1.98 -31.61 31.12
N HIS A 564 -1.43 -32.47 31.98
CA HIS A 564 -0.69 -33.69 31.62
C HIS A 564 -1.59 -34.81 31.07
N LEU A 565 -1.09 -35.56 30.07
CA LEU A 565 -1.75 -36.74 29.53
C LEU A 565 -1.33 -38.00 30.29
N THR A 566 -1.84 -38.17 31.51
CA THR A 566 -1.44 -39.27 32.43
C THR A 566 -1.64 -40.68 31.86
N SER A 567 -2.61 -40.88 30.98
CA SER A 567 -2.77 -42.16 30.24
C SER A 567 -1.60 -42.38 29.28
N ALA A 568 -1.31 -41.42 28.40
CA ALA A 568 -0.21 -41.49 27.43
C ALA A 568 1.15 -41.66 28.13
N GLU A 569 1.37 -40.97 29.26
CA GLU A 569 2.56 -41.15 30.10
C GLU A 569 2.67 -42.57 30.66
N SER A 570 1.54 -43.19 31.03
CA SER A 570 1.50 -44.57 31.54
C SER A 570 1.78 -45.58 30.43
N HIS A 571 1.18 -45.42 29.25
CA HIS A 571 1.42 -46.28 28.08
C HIS A 571 2.87 -46.19 27.58
N LEU A 572 3.51 -45.02 27.64
CA LEU A 572 4.93 -44.89 27.31
C LEU A 572 5.80 -45.58 28.38
N LYS A 573 5.46 -45.45 29.66
CA LYS A 573 6.17 -46.12 30.77
C LYS A 573 6.05 -47.65 30.75
N SER A 574 4.95 -48.21 30.24
CA SER A 574 4.81 -49.66 30.04
C SER A 574 5.42 -50.16 28.72
N GLY A 575 5.81 -49.26 27.81
CA GLY A 575 6.32 -49.61 26.48
C GLY A 575 5.23 -50.03 25.47
N GLU A 576 3.97 -49.68 25.73
CA GLU A 576 2.83 -49.95 24.83
C GLU A 576 2.80 -49.00 23.61
N ILE A 577 3.43 -47.83 23.72
CA ILE A 577 3.56 -46.85 22.64
C ILE A 577 5.01 -46.39 22.47
N THR A 578 5.38 -46.01 21.23
CA THR A 578 6.70 -45.44 20.92
C THR A 578 6.76 -43.95 21.29
N VAL A 579 7.96 -43.35 21.29
CA VAL A 579 8.12 -41.91 21.52
C VAL A 579 7.43 -41.10 20.41
N ARG A 580 7.43 -41.60 19.17
CA ARG A 580 6.67 -41.04 18.04
C ARG A 580 5.16 -41.04 18.31
N GLU A 581 4.59 -42.14 18.78
CA GLU A 581 3.15 -42.19 19.13
C GLU A 581 2.83 -41.32 20.34
N PHE A 582 3.69 -41.27 21.36
CA PHE A 582 3.52 -40.32 22.47
C PHE A 582 3.51 -38.87 21.98
N VAL A 583 4.44 -38.48 21.11
CA VAL A 583 4.48 -37.15 20.47
C VAL A 583 3.22 -36.89 19.62
N ARG A 584 2.70 -37.90 18.89
CA ARG A 584 1.43 -37.82 18.15
C ARG A 584 0.25 -37.51 19.10
N GLN A 585 0.17 -38.19 20.25
CA GLN A 585 -0.87 -37.94 21.27
C GLN A 585 -0.72 -36.56 21.94
N LEU A 586 0.49 -36.13 22.27
CA LEU A 586 0.76 -34.78 22.78
C LEU A 586 0.30 -33.70 21.78
N ALA A 587 0.65 -33.84 20.50
CA ALA A 587 0.32 -32.89 19.46
C ALA A 587 -1.17 -32.88 19.08
N LYS A 588 -1.87 -34.03 19.14
CA LYS A 588 -3.33 -34.09 18.96
C LYS A 588 -4.14 -33.63 20.17
N SER A 589 -3.49 -33.32 21.31
CA SER A 589 -4.18 -32.94 22.54
C SER A 589 -4.98 -31.63 22.43
N ARG A 590 -6.06 -31.53 23.23
CA ARG A 590 -6.85 -30.29 23.36
C ARG A 590 -6.00 -29.11 23.82
N VAL A 591 -5.02 -29.35 24.70
CA VAL A 591 -4.10 -28.32 25.21
C VAL A 591 -3.25 -27.76 24.05
N PHE A 592 -2.58 -28.62 23.28
CA PHE A 592 -1.73 -28.21 22.16
C PHE A 592 -2.54 -27.45 21.10
N ARG A 593 -3.71 -27.98 20.72
CA ARG A 593 -4.62 -27.34 19.76
C ARG A 593 -5.04 -25.93 20.21
N SER A 594 -5.42 -25.76 21.48
CA SER A 594 -5.82 -24.46 22.03
C SER A 594 -4.68 -23.43 22.06
N LEU A 595 -3.42 -23.88 22.18
CA LEU A 595 -2.25 -23.01 22.20
C LEU A 595 -1.76 -22.61 20.80
N TYR A 596 -1.79 -23.53 19.84
CA TYR A 596 -1.08 -23.38 18.55
C TYR A 596 -1.93 -23.55 17.30
N TRP A 597 -3.23 -23.83 17.43
CA TRP A 597 -4.15 -23.90 16.30
C TRP A 597 -5.28 -22.89 16.43
N ASP A 598 -6.11 -23.00 17.46
CA ASP A 598 -7.38 -22.26 17.55
C ASP A 598 -7.19 -20.73 17.67
N ASN A 599 -6.02 -20.27 18.11
CA ASN A 599 -5.67 -18.85 18.33
C ASN A 599 -4.70 -18.25 17.28
N LEU A 600 -4.29 -18.99 16.25
CA LEU A 600 -3.28 -18.54 15.27
C LEU A 600 -3.84 -18.49 13.85
N TYR A 601 -3.29 -17.58 13.03
CA TYR A 601 -3.55 -17.60 11.58
C TYR A 601 -3.01 -18.90 10.97
N ILE A 602 -3.75 -19.52 10.06
CA ILE A 602 -3.51 -20.91 9.60
C ILE A 602 -2.06 -21.15 9.15
N THR A 603 -1.43 -20.26 8.37
CA THR A 603 -0.02 -20.46 7.94
C THR A 603 0.97 -20.26 9.08
N LYS A 604 0.65 -19.42 10.07
CA LYS A 604 1.45 -19.24 11.30
C LYS A 604 1.34 -20.48 12.21
N ALA A 605 0.14 -21.06 12.32
CA ALA A 605 -0.08 -22.33 13.00
C ALA A 605 0.74 -23.45 12.34
N ILE A 606 0.61 -23.64 11.02
CA ILE A 606 1.39 -24.62 10.25
C ILE A 606 2.89 -24.43 10.45
N GLU A 607 3.43 -23.23 10.23
CA GLU A 607 4.86 -22.94 10.38
C GLU A 607 5.38 -23.21 11.80
N TYR A 608 4.58 -22.93 12.84
CA TYR A 608 4.96 -23.21 14.23
C TYR A 608 4.93 -24.71 14.57
N ILE A 609 3.85 -25.40 14.18
CA ILE A 609 3.69 -26.84 14.40
C ILE A 609 4.78 -27.62 13.64
N HIS A 610 5.09 -27.20 12.41
CA HIS A 610 6.18 -27.74 11.59
C HIS A 610 7.54 -27.61 12.30
N ARG A 611 7.86 -26.45 12.89
CA ARG A 611 9.08 -26.24 13.69
C ARG A 611 9.11 -27.14 14.93
N ARG A 612 7.98 -27.35 15.61
CA ARG A 612 7.89 -28.19 16.81
C ARG A 612 8.04 -29.69 16.52
N LEU A 613 7.46 -30.19 15.43
CA LEU A 613 7.44 -31.62 15.10
C LEU A 613 8.61 -32.06 14.21
N LEU A 614 9.02 -31.23 13.23
CA LEU A 614 10.14 -31.54 12.32
C LEU A 614 11.45 -30.83 12.71
N GLY A 615 11.45 -29.94 13.70
CA GLY A 615 12.68 -29.27 14.15
C GLY A 615 13.26 -28.27 13.15
N ARG A 616 12.47 -27.83 12.15
CA ARG A 616 12.87 -26.82 11.15
C ARG A 616 11.69 -25.96 10.68
N PRO A 617 11.94 -24.74 10.20
CA PRO A 617 10.96 -23.99 9.39
C PRO A 617 10.62 -24.71 8.08
N THR A 618 9.55 -24.25 7.42
CA THR A 618 9.27 -24.68 6.04
C THR A 618 10.34 -24.15 5.07
N TYR A 619 10.66 -24.97 4.05
CA TYR A 619 11.63 -24.64 3.01
C TYR A 619 11.08 -23.63 1.99
N GLY A 620 9.79 -23.60 1.71
CA GLY A 620 9.29 -22.90 0.52
C GLY A 620 7.78 -22.92 0.31
N ARG A 621 7.36 -22.31 -0.81
CA ARG A 621 5.93 -22.07 -1.11
C ARG A 621 5.17 -23.38 -1.34
N GLU A 622 5.78 -24.38 -1.96
CA GLU A 622 5.14 -25.67 -2.21
C GLU A 622 4.83 -26.45 -0.93
N GLU A 623 5.76 -26.47 0.02
CA GLU A 623 5.61 -27.19 1.29
C GLU A 623 4.50 -26.56 2.15
N MET A 624 4.56 -25.23 2.36
CA MET A 624 3.51 -24.49 3.05
C MET A 624 2.16 -24.61 2.33
N GLY A 625 2.15 -24.58 0.99
CA GLY A 625 0.96 -24.76 0.17
C GLY A 625 0.33 -26.15 0.34
N ARG A 626 1.13 -27.23 0.33
CA ARG A 626 0.68 -28.61 0.54
C ARG A 626 -0.01 -28.77 1.91
N TYR A 627 0.59 -28.25 2.97
CA TYR A 627 0.00 -28.32 4.31
C TYR A 627 -1.24 -27.42 4.44
N TYR A 628 -1.27 -26.24 3.81
CA TYR A 628 -2.45 -25.39 3.78
C TYR A 628 -3.63 -26.07 3.07
N ASP A 629 -3.40 -26.68 1.91
CA ASP A 629 -4.39 -27.44 1.15
C ASP A 629 -4.93 -28.66 1.92
N LEU A 630 -4.07 -29.33 2.69
CA LEU A 630 -4.46 -30.44 3.57
C LEU A 630 -5.38 -29.94 4.71
N CYS A 631 -4.96 -28.89 5.41
CA CYS A 631 -5.74 -28.24 6.46
C CYS A 631 -7.11 -27.76 5.96
N ALA A 632 -7.18 -27.18 4.76
CA ALA A 632 -8.43 -26.70 4.17
C ALA A 632 -9.40 -27.84 3.79
N LYS A 633 -8.90 -29.05 3.54
CA LYS A 633 -9.70 -30.21 3.09
C LYS A 633 -10.05 -31.20 4.21
N ARG A 634 -9.22 -31.30 5.25
CA ARG A 634 -9.35 -32.31 6.32
C ARG A 634 -9.16 -31.75 7.75
N GLY A 635 -8.54 -30.59 7.90
CA GLY A 635 -8.35 -29.93 9.18
C GLY A 635 -7.09 -30.33 9.94
N PHE A 636 -7.14 -30.08 11.25
CA PHE A 636 -5.97 -30.10 12.14
C PHE A 636 -5.35 -31.49 12.37
N TYR A 637 -6.16 -32.55 12.53
CA TYR A 637 -5.65 -33.86 12.93
C TYR A 637 -4.81 -34.52 11.82
N ASP A 638 -5.27 -34.44 10.56
CA ASP A 638 -4.51 -34.88 9.39
C ASP A 638 -3.19 -34.11 9.19
N LEU A 639 -3.08 -32.85 9.63
CA LEU A 639 -1.80 -32.12 9.59
C LEU A 639 -0.78 -32.77 10.52
N ILE A 640 -1.19 -33.12 11.75
CA ILE A 640 -0.31 -33.76 12.73
C ILE A 640 0.16 -35.13 12.22
N ASP A 641 -0.76 -35.93 11.66
CA ASP A 641 -0.41 -37.22 11.07
C ASP A 641 0.52 -37.06 9.85
N ALA A 642 0.20 -36.17 8.91
CA ALA A 642 1.03 -35.94 7.72
C ALA A 642 2.45 -35.40 8.02
N LEU A 643 2.66 -34.78 9.18
CA LEU A 643 3.99 -34.37 9.64
C LEU A 643 4.74 -35.54 10.30
N ILE A 644 4.08 -36.30 11.18
CA ILE A 644 4.67 -37.41 11.96
C ILE A 644 4.84 -38.69 11.12
N ASP A 645 4.11 -38.81 10.01
CA ASP A 645 4.16 -39.92 9.06
C ASP A 645 4.97 -39.57 7.80
N SER A 646 5.68 -38.44 7.84
CA SER A 646 6.61 -38.07 6.77
C SER A 646 7.89 -38.91 6.82
N ASP A 647 8.43 -39.23 5.64
CA ASP A 647 9.73 -39.89 5.50
C ASP A 647 10.85 -39.12 6.22
N GLU A 648 10.73 -37.79 6.29
CA GLU A 648 11.68 -36.92 6.98
C GLU A 648 11.63 -37.09 8.51
N TYR A 649 10.43 -37.20 9.11
CA TYR A 649 10.31 -37.49 10.55
C TYR A 649 10.94 -38.85 10.88
N LEU A 650 10.61 -39.88 10.07
CA LEU A 650 11.14 -41.23 10.23
C LEU A 650 12.66 -41.30 10.10
N GLN A 651 13.25 -40.57 9.14
CA GLN A 651 14.71 -40.55 8.92
C GLN A 651 15.47 -39.63 9.89
N ALA A 652 14.81 -38.64 10.50
CA ALA A 652 15.43 -37.74 11.48
C ALA A 652 15.35 -38.27 12.93
N PHE A 653 14.20 -38.83 13.32
CA PHE A 653 13.89 -39.18 14.71
C PHE A 653 13.53 -40.67 14.89
N GLY A 654 12.91 -41.29 13.88
CA GLY A 654 12.42 -42.67 13.98
C GLY A 654 11.29 -42.80 15.01
N GLU A 655 11.22 -43.96 15.67
CA GLU A 655 10.21 -44.25 16.71
C GLU A 655 10.63 -43.75 18.10
N ASP A 656 11.93 -43.71 18.41
CA ASP A 656 12.44 -43.65 19.79
C ASP A 656 13.13 -42.33 20.16
N THR A 657 13.34 -41.41 19.21
CA THR A 657 13.97 -40.11 19.47
C THR A 657 12.91 -39.04 19.70
N VAL A 658 13.07 -38.24 20.77
CA VAL A 658 12.28 -37.00 20.94
C VAL A 658 12.72 -36.00 19.86
N PRO A 659 11.81 -35.34 19.12
CA PRO A 659 12.19 -34.31 18.16
C PRO A 659 13.02 -33.19 18.81
N TYR A 660 13.92 -32.60 18.03
CA TYR A 660 14.80 -31.52 18.48
C TYR A 660 15.01 -30.50 17.35
N GLU A 661 15.49 -29.31 17.70
CA GLU A 661 15.77 -28.25 16.71
C GLU A 661 16.97 -28.62 15.83
N ARG A 662 16.72 -28.86 14.55
CA ARG A 662 17.71 -29.26 13.53
C ARG A 662 18.16 -28.09 12.68
N TYR A 663 17.26 -27.16 12.35
CA TYR A 663 17.58 -25.99 11.53
C TYR A 663 16.93 -24.71 12.06
N ILE A 664 17.73 -23.63 12.06
CA ILE A 664 17.34 -22.27 12.42
C ILE A 664 17.45 -21.33 11.22
N THR A 665 16.80 -20.17 11.31
CA THR A 665 16.98 -19.09 10.32
C THR A 665 18.22 -18.23 10.64
N PRO A 666 18.83 -17.54 9.65
CA PRO A 666 19.94 -16.63 9.92
C PRO A 666 19.59 -15.49 10.90
N ARG A 667 18.32 -15.08 10.95
CA ARG A 667 17.78 -14.11 11.93
C ARG A 667 17.83 -14.66 13.36
N ALA A 668 17.61 -15.95 13.55
CA ALA A 668 17.70 -16.57 14.86
C ALA A 668 19.14 -16.83 15.28
N LEU A 669 20.01 -17.23 14.35
CA LEU A 669 21.44 -17.39 14.63
C LEU A 669 22.05 -16.07 15.13
N SER A 670 21.77 -14.93 14.48
CA SER A 670 22.29 -13.64 14.94
C SER A 670 21.73 -13.21 16.30
N LEU A 671 20.44 -13.48 16.58
CA LEU A 671 19.85 -13.23 17.90
C LEU A 671 20.50 -14.07 19.01
N ARG A 672 20.92 -15.31 18.71
CA ARG A 672 21.61 -16.20 19.67
C ARG A 672 23.08 -15.83 19.85
N ALA A 673 23.81 -15.60 18.76
CA ALA A 673 25.24 -15.23 18.76
C ALA A 673 25.54 -13.82 19.33
N HIS A 674 24.52 -13.05 19.70
CA HIS A 674 24.65 -11.79 20.43
C HIS A 674 24.43 -11.93 21.94
N HIS A 675 24.28 -13.14 22.48
CA HIS A 675 24.13 -13.35 23.91
C HIS A 675 25.45 -13.09 24.68
N PRO A 676 25.49 -12.23 25.72
CA PRO A 676 26.75 -11.78 26.33
C PRO A 676 27.63 -12.89 26.91
N LEU A 677 27.02 -13.99 27.38
CA LEU A 677 27.73 -15.09 28.06
C LEU A 677 28.78 -15.77 27.17
N GLU A 678 28.52 -15.93 25.88
CA GLU A 678 29.48 -16.54 24.95
C GLU A 678 30.68 -15.62 24.70
N ARG A 679 30.46 -14.29 24.64
CA ARG A 679 31.58 -13.33 24.61
C ARG A 679 32.42 -13.43 25.88
N MET A 680 31.81 -13.50 27.05
CA MET A 680 32.54 -13.62 28.32
C MET A 680 33.32 -14.94 28.40
N ALA A 681 32.75 -16.05 27.94
CA ALA A 681 33.47 -17.32 27.83
C ALA A 681 34.64 -17.25 26.82
N SER A 682 34.44 -16.64 25.65
CA SER A 682 35.50 -16.47 24.65
C SER A 682 36.62 -15.53 25.10
N LEU A 683 36.32 -14.53 25.92
CA LEU A 683 37.31 -13.63 26.50
C LEU A 683 38.12 -14.36 27.58
N ALA A 684 37.45 -15.11 28.47
CA ALA A 684 38.10 -15.92 29.50
C ALA A 684 38.98 -17.05 28.93
N GLN A 685 38.71 -17.52 27.70
CA GLN A 685 39.55 -18.51 27.00
C GLN A 685 40.57 -17.87 26.04
N GLY A 686 40.35 -16.62 25.60
CA GLY A 686 41.15 -15.93 24.58
C GLY A 686 42.47 -15.31 25.06
N GLU A 687 42.67 -15.23 26.39
CA GLU A 687 43.73 -14.48 27.08
C GLU A 687 45.17 -14.97 26.85
N ARG A 688 45.39 -15.91 25.91
CA ARG A 688 46.72 -16.41 25.52
C ARG A 688 47.05 -16.31 24.03
N VAL A 689 46.17 -15.74 23.21
CA VAL A 689 46.35 -15.70 21.73
C VAL A 689 46.16 -14.29 21.12
N TYR A 690 45.46 -13.39 21.80
CA TYR A 690 44.87 -12.22 21.13
C TYR A 690 45.78 -11.02 20.83
N GLU A 691 47.00 -10.93 21.39
CA GLU A 691 47.85 -9.72 21.23
C GLU A 691 48.54 -9.55 19.86
N ARG A 692 48.66 -10.60 19.03
CA ARG A 692 49.48 -10.52 17.79
C ARG A 692 48.70 -10.43 16.47
N GLY A 693 47.50 -10.99 16.38
CA GLY A 693 46.73 -11.04 15.11
C GLY A 693 46.02 -9.74 14.72
N TRP A 694 45.59 -8.94 15.70
CA TRP A 694 44.77 -7.76 15.45
C TRP A 694 45.54 -6.58 14.86
N ILE A 695 46.75 -6.30 15.37
CA ILE A 695 47.61 -5.20 14.87
C ILE A 695 47.99 -5.44 13.41
N GLN A 696 48.40 -6.66 13.06
CA GLN A 696 48.86 -7.01 11.71
C GLN A 696 47.71 -6.96 10.68
N SER A 697 46.52 -7.44 11.03
CA SER A 697 45.34 -7.39 10.15
C SER A 697 44.68 -6.00 10.10
N ALA A 698 44.88 -5.13 11.10
CA ALA A 698 44.53 -3.70 10.99
C ALA A 698 45.46 -2.98 10.01
N LEU A 699 46.78 -3.18 10.13
CA LEU A 699 47.79 -2.63 9.20
C LEU A 699 47.55 -3.03 7.74
N GLN A 700 47.24 -4.31 7.47
CA GLN A 700 46.92 -4.76 6.10
C GLN A 700 45.66 -4.09 5.52
N ARG A 701 44.64 -3.82 6.35
CA ARG A 701 43.43 -3.11 5.92
C ARG A 701 43.68 -1.62 5.67
N MET A 702 44.49 -0.95 6.49
CA MET A 702 44.92 0.43 6.21
C MET A 702 45.76 0.52 4.94
N HIS A 703 46.66 -0.43 4.68
CA HIS A 703 47.42 -0.48 3.41
C HIS A 703 46.52 -0.70 2.18
N HIS A 704 45.46 -1.51 2.28
CA HIS A 704 44.50 -1.66 1.17
C HIS A 704 43.72 -0.37 0.89
N TYR A 705 43.21 0.31 1.93
CA TYR A 705 42.50 1.58 1.75
C TYR A 705 43.41 2.71 1.23
N GLY A 706 44.67 2.77 1.67
CA GLY A 706 45.65 3.74 1.18
C GLY A 706 46.05 3.56 -0.30
N MET A 707 45.96 2.34 -0.84
CA MET A 707 46.27 2.06 -2.25
C MET A 707 45.07 2.26 -3.20
N ALA A 708 43.84 2.13 -2.69
CA ALA A 708 42.63 2.28 -3.52
C ALA A 708 42.42 3.71 -4.07
N GLN A 709 42.90 4.73 -3.36
CA GLN A 709 42.83 6.13 -3.83
C GLN A 709 43.91 6.48 -4.88
N GLY A 710 44.95 5.66 -5.04
CA GLY A 710 46.03 5.91 -6.01
C GLY A 710 45.74 5.43 -7.45
N ALA A 711 44.64 4.69 -7.67
CA ALA A 711 44.44 3.89 -8.88
C ALA A 711 43.41 4.44 -9.89
N ILE A 712 42.95 5.70 -9.74
CA ILE A 712 41.94 6.31 -10.64
C ILE A 712 42.52 7.43 -11.53
N TYR A 713 43.70 7.99 -11.21
CA TYR A 713 44.36 9.02 -12.01
C TYR A 713 45.59 8.47 -12.77
N SER A 714 45.37 7.58 -13.74
CA SER A 714 46.43 7.11 -14.65
C SER A 714 45.91 6.65 -16.02
N ALA A 715 45.27 7.55 -16.78
CA ALA A 715 44.95 7.33 -18.20
C ALA A 715 44.67 8.64 -18.97
N GLY A 716 45.71 9.28 -19.52
CA GLY A 716 45.58 10.31 -20.57
C GLY A 716 45.90 11.75 -20.15
N GLY A 717 46.79 12.41 -20.91
CA GLY A 717 47.14 13.83 -20.76
C GLY A 717 48.61 14.12 -21.11
N HIS A 718 48.85 14.99 -22.10
CA HIS A 718 50.17 15.51 -22.46
C HIS A 718 50.77 16.42 -21.35
N GLU A 719 52.10 16.43 -21.21
CA GLU A 719 52.84 17.60 -20.73
C GLU A 719 52.87 18.69 -21.83
N PRO A 720 52.96 19.99 -21.48
CA PRO A 720 54.30 20.58 -21.27
C PRO A 720 54.41 21.69 -20.19
N ASN A 721 55.61 21.81 -19.61
CA ASN A 721 56.28 23.00 -19.02
C ASN A 721 55.46 24.10 -18.27
N GLY A 722 55.86 24.40 -17.02
CA GLY A 722 55.43 25.64 -16.33
C GLY A 722 55.94 25.88 -14.90
N ASP A 723 57.13 26.48 -14.76
CA ASP A 723 57.70 27.28 -13.65
C ASP A 723 57.11 27.32 -12.21
N HIS A 724 58.02 27.05 -11.27
CA HIS A 724 58.34 27.85 -10.05
C HIS A 724 57.50 27.85 -8.74
N ARG A 725 58.27 27.89 -7.62
CA ARG A 725 57.98 28.40 -6.25
C ARG A 725 57.00 27.55 -5.41
N SER A 726 57.43 26.88 -4.34
CA SER A 726 57.84 27.38 -3.00
C SER A 726 56.67 28.05 -2.23
N THR A 727 56.37 27.73 -0.97
CA THR A 727 57.28 27.34 0.14
C THR A 727 56.72 26.27 1.08
N ARG A 728 57.58 25.73 1.95
CA ARG A 728 57.24 24.96 3.16
C ARG A 728 57.78 25.73 4.38
N PRO A 729 57.11 25.66 5.54
CA PRO A 729 57.82 25.64 6.81
C PRO A 729 57.42 24.43 7.67
N GLU A 730 58.28 24.06 8.62
CA GLU A 730 58.06 22.98 9.59
C GLU A 730 57.65 23.55 10.96
N PRO A 731 56.92 22.80 11.82
CA PRO A 731 56.53 23.25 13.14
C PRO A 731 57.64 23.04 14.18
N SER A 732 57.69 23.92 15.19
CA SER A 732 58.59 23.79 16.35
C SER A 732 57.83 23.49 17.64
N HIS A 733 58.41 22.60 18.45
CA HIS A 733 58.09 22.33 19.87
C HIS A 733 58.11 23.59 20.75
N ALA A 734 57.64 23.60 22.02
CA ALA A 734 56.60 22.87 22.77
C ALA A 734 56.64 23.39 24.23
N VAL A 735 55.51 23.46 24.95
CA VAL A 735 55.46 23.71 26.41
C VAL A 735 54.27 22.96 27.04
N GLU A 736 54.45 22.42 28.23
CA GLU A 736 53.46 21.65 29.01
C GLU A 736 52.76 22.50 30.08
N SER A 737 51.51 22.17 30.47
CA SER A 737 51.06 22.23 31.87
C SER A 737 49.77 21.41 32.13
N HIS A 738 49.60 20.99 33.37
CA HIS A 738 48.65 19.97 33.89
C HIS A 738 47.13 20.19 33.69
N PRO A 739 46.32 19.10 33.80
CA PRO A 739 44.86 19.15 33.80
C PRO A 739 44.24 19.23 35.21
N GLU A 740 42.99 19.71 35.29
CA GLU A 740 42.08 19.53 36.45
C GLU A 740 40.69 18.98 36.02
N PRO A 741 39.90 18.38 36.93
CA PRO A 741 38.95 17.33 36.55
C PRO A 741 37.49 17.77 36.39
N ALA A 742 36.71 16.94 35.68
CA ALA A 742 35.26 17.11 35.50
C ALA A 742 34.45 16.75 36.78
N PRO A 743 33.34 17.47 37.07
CA PRO A 743 32.51 17.21 38.24
C PRO A 743 31.60 15.98 38.06
N GLN A 744 31.60 15.09 39.05
CA GLN A 744 30.62 14.01 39.16
C GLN A 744 29.31 14.55 39.74
N TYR A 745 28.18 14.37 39.04
CA TYR A 745 26.85 14.57 39.62
C TYR A 745 26.20 13.23 39.98
N ARG A 746 25.72 13.15 41.23
CA ARG A 746 25.16 11.96 41.86
C ARG A 746 23.63 12.00 41.71
N ALA A 747 23.04 10.95 41.13
CA ALA A 747 21.59 10.83 41.01
C ALA A 747 21.05 9.87 42.09
N GLU A 748 20.13 10.35 42.92
CA GLU A 748 19.38 9.55 43.89
C GLU A 748 17.91 9.42 43.43
N PRO A 749 17.28 8.24 43.56
CA PRO A 749 15.90 8.03 43.12
C PRO A 749 14.88 8.48 44.18
N PRO A 750 13.81 9.21 43.81
CA PRO A 750 12.75 9.56 44.74
C PRO A 750 11.90 8.32 45.08
N THR A 751 11.59 8.14 46.37
CA THR A 751 10.76 7.03 46.87
C THR A 751 9.41 7.52 47.37
N GLY A 752 8.36 6.75 47.05
CA GLY A 752 7.14 6.56 47.85
C GLY A 752 6.30 7.76 48.29
N LEU A 753 5.08 7.86 47.76
CA LEU A 753 3.95 8.42 48.49
C LEU A 753 2.81 7.39 48.56
N SER A 754 2.19 7.30 49.73
CA SER A 754 1.11 6.37 50.08
C SER A 754 -0.28 7.01 49.82
N PRO A 755 -1.33 6.24 49.49
CA PRO A 755 -2.70 6.76 49.44
C PRO A 755 -3.23 7.11 50.84
N ALA A 756 -4.31 7.90 50.87
CA ALA A 756 -5.12 8.22 52.05
C ALA A 756 -6.61 8.25 51.69
N ASP A 757 -7.47 7.81 52.61
CA ASP A 757 -8.89 7.54 52.39
C ASP A 757 -9.81 8.76 52.56
N HIS A 758 -10.98 8.72 51.91
CA HIS A 758 -12.20 9.35 52.43
C HIS A 758 -13.47 8.55 52.09
N ALA A 759 -14.37 8.45 53.07
CA ALA A 759 -15.74 7.92 52.95
C ALA A 759 -16.69 9.00 52.35
N GLY A 760 -17.93 8.72 51.94
CA GLY A 760 -18.68 7.46 51.91
C GLY A 760 -20.12 7.62 52.47
N SER A 761 -21.13 7.49 51.60
CA SER A 761 -22.58 7.40 51.87
C SER A 761 -23.26 7.01 50.54
N GLN A 762 -24.10 5.96 50.49
CA GLN A 762 -25.58 6.04 50.52
C GLN A 762 -26.17 7.02 49.48
N GLU A 763 -27.00 6.62 48.51
CA GLU A 763 -27.72 5.34 48.24
C GLU A 763 -27.76 5.05 46.69
N HIS A 764 -28.52 4.15 46.05
CA HIS A 764 -29.83 3.52 46.34
C HIS A 764 -30.09 2.24 45.49
N GLN A 765 -31.32 1.70 45.55
CA GLN A 765 -31.91 0.61 44.74
C GLN A 765 -32.08 1.02 43.25
N GLU A 766 -32.21 0.15 42.22
CA GLU A 766 -32.18 -1.34 42.10
C GLU A 766 -31.63 -1.71 40.67
N THR A 767 -31.80 -2.83 39.95
CA THR A 767 -32.80 -3.94 39.89
C THR A 767 -32.19 -5.17 39.14
N GLN A 768 -32.88 -6.31 39.07
CA GLN A 768 -32.63 -7.45 38.16
C GLN A 768 -33.97 -8.06 37.66
N ILE A 769 -33.98 -9.24 37.01
CA ILE A 769 -35.15 -10.02 36.50
C ILE A 769 -35.62 -9.53 35.10
N LEU A 770 -35.94 -10.33 34.06
CA LEU A 770 -36.08 -11.81 33.88
C LEU A 770 -35.57 -12.26 32.48
N GLU A 771 -35.48 -13.58 32.29
CA GLU A 771 -35.32 -14.30 31.01
C GLU A 771 -36.65 -14.43 30.23
N THR A 772 -36.60 -14.75 28.92
CA THR A 772 -37.27 -15.94 28.33
C THR A 772 -37.03 -16.08 26.82
N GLU A 773 -37.15 -17.30 26.31
CA GLU A 773 -36.94 -17.67 24.91
C GLU A 773 -38.24 -17.59 24.07
N ALA A 774 -38.11 -17.56 22.74
CA ALA A 774 -39.22 -17.82 21.81
C ALA A 774 -38.72 -18.56 20.55
N SER A 775 -38.98 -19.86 20.49
CA SER A 775 -38.73 -20.69 19.30
C SER A 775 -39.95 -20.68 18.35
N LEU A 776 -39.71 -20.84 17.04
CA LEU A 776 -40.77 -20.94 16.02
C LEU A 776 -40.76 -22.34 15.36
N PRO A 777 -41.93 -22.88 14.96
CA PRO A 777 -42.06 -24.29 14.57
C PRO A 777 -42.01 -24.53 13.06
N SER A 778 -41.37 -25.64 12.65
CA SER A 778 -41.79 -26.60 11.60
C SER A 778 -40.77 -27.74 11.52
#